data_AF-A0A495ZDE0-F1
#
_entry.id   AF-A0A495ZDE0-F1
#
_cell.length_a   1.000
_cell.length_b   1.000
_cell.length_c   1.000
_cell.angle_alpha   90.00
_cell.angle_beta   90.00
_cell.angle_gamma   90.00
#
_symmetry.space_group_name_H-M   'P 1'
#
loop_
_entity.id
_entity.type
_entity.pdbx_description
1 polymer ?
#
loop_
_entity_poly.entity_id
_entity_poly.type
_entity_poly.pdbx_seq_one_letter_code
_entity_poly.pdbx_strand_id
1 'polypeptide(L)'
;MKRRLATSYMTRFLNRFRMKSHPHLLAGLLFFALTVGMTWPLILQLNTHVTPGQQPAMSVSYLGLWTLAWNHHWFKGQSPNYWDANHFFPHEKTLAYSEPQLGIALLTLPVVFFGGNTVLAYNIALLMFFFGAGMAVYALCWWIFGLVREISKTDRCVASITAGILYAFTPYMFEEIAVIQLLATAFPPLCLLGLHRFFSKKSWSSVILVTIGFLGCWYTCAYYGLFLSVFVFCFTILFWHRDLLQCRNLLRGLVMVTILTVCLVPLADGMLSAKVALSQDWDKEIVRELSAVFMMYLRLPSSSLSYGRIFELGTPEKSLFLGGMLLCLASIGAMAIFFKQPPLEQTGPKVHLTHSRERSLLRRCNIFYISMAFVAFLLSLGMALAPIHTKGLGLYQILVWLSPYNLLYKFVPGFSSIRSPYRFSIFLALFLAVLAGAGVLWLCRRVRSQWRWVLILFLISVMIFELWPAPLRFVKVPGKLEEVPHIYQHVKTLPSDAALIEFPLAISSSERGMEATSRYMYFSTFHWRRLVDGYTTYAPRSQFDLKEVLAASKTKPALSALKAFGIQYVTAHWNDMTAKEKTLLRNLEVEGNLIPLFRGRDHTLFQIDNTQYEAFNIEVPSVERLAIYESERQHRSVTLCFYYQIDSDQSLLITPWRNPMKNPIECEISWYNFGQPQKNGKPVLVQNVPYNGSQLLHAGSNAIAIDISAPPPGKYRVLVRHHLASHSTTKTGICEIYPHGFVRFREEP
;
A
#
# COMPACT_ATOMS: atom_id res chain seq x y z
N MET A 1 38.37 -35.60 43.71
CA MET A 1 37.17 -36.44 43.49
C MET A 1 35.84 -35.65 43.61
N LYS A 2 35.65 -34.81 44.65
CA LYS A 2 34.42 -33.98 44.83
C LYS A 2 34.11 -32.98 43.69
N ARG A 3 35.12 -32.38 43.03
CA ARG A 3 34.92 -31.52 41.84
C ARG A 3 34.35 -32.28 40.63
N ARG A 4 34.80 -33.51 40.36
CA ARG A 4 34.27 -34.34 39.24
C ARG A 4 32.83 -34.80 39.48
N LEU A 5 32.44 -35.00 40.74
CA LEU A 5 31.06 -35.36 41.12
C LEU A 5 30.10 -34.17 40.98
N ALA A 6 30.50 -32.96 41.37
CA ALA A 6 29.67 -31.76 41.19
C ALA A 6 29.43 -31.42 39.69
N THR A 7 30.46 -31.57 38.85
CA THR A 7 30.29 -31.41 37.39
C THR A 7 29.39 -32.51 36.82
N SER A 8 29.53 -33.76 37.27
CA SER A 8 28.69 -34.88 36.83
C SER A 8 27.22 -34.72 37.23
N TYR A 9 26.92 -34.24 38.44
CA TYR A 9 25.55 -33.98 38.90
C TYR A 9 24.90 -32.80 38.20
N MET A 10 25.62 -31.70 37.98
CA MET A 10 25.10 -30.56 37.21
C MET A 10 24.88 -30.93 35.73
N THR A 11 25.77 -31.75 35.15
CA THR A 11 25.60 -32.28 33.78
C THR A 11 24.45 -33.29 33.69
N ARG A 12 24.18 -34.08 34.75
CA ARG A 12 23.04 -35.01 34.84
C ARG A 12 21.71 -34.29 35.09
N PHE A 13 21.69 -33.23 35.89
CA PHE A 13 20.52 -32.38 36.13
C PHE A 13 20.16 -31.59 34.86
N LEU A 14 21.15 -31.05 34.14
CA LEU A 14 20.95 -30.39 32.84
C LEU A 14 20.59 -31.39 31.72
N ASN A 15 21.08 -32.64 31.78
CA ASN A 15 20.65 -33.70 30.86
C ASN A 15 19.22 -34.19 31.12
N ARG A 16 18.65 -33.98 32.32
CA ARG A 16 17.21 -34.19 32.60
C ARG A 16 16.34 -33.15 31.89
N PHE A 17 16.86 -31.95 31.62
CA PHE A 17 16.27 -30.96 30.69
C PHE A 17 16.73 -31.16 29.23
N ARG A 18 17.03 -32.40 28.82
CA ARG A 18 16.98 -32.73 27.38
C ARG A 18 15.58 -32.37 26.90
N MET A 19 15.46 -31.40 25.98
CA MET A 19 14.24 -31.08 25.23
C MET A 19 13.74 -32.32 24.48
N LYS A 20 13.09 -33.25 25.18
CA LYS A 20 12.85 -34.60 24.69
C LYS A 20 11.44 -34.85 24.19
N SER A 21 10.57 -33.85 24.11
CA SER A 21 9.26 -34.07 23.47
C SER A 21 8.74 -32.93 22.59
N HIS A 22 8.94 -31.64 22.90
CA HIS A 22 8.26 -30.57 22.12
C HIS A 22 9.09 -29.28 21.88
N PRO A 23 10.19 -29.31 21.09
CA PRO A 23 10.98 -28.10 20.76
C PRO A 23 10.15 -27.03 20.05
N HIS A 24 9.14 -27.44 19.30
CA HIS A 24 8.21 -26.54 18.59
C HIS A 24 7.29 -25.79 19.54
N LEU A 25 6.80 -26.44 20.60
CA LEU A 25 5.95 -25.81 21.60
C LEU A 25 6.73 -24.75 22.38
N LEU A 26 7.97 -25.06 22.75
CA LEU A 26 8.85 -24.10 23.43
C LEU A 26 9.11 -22.87 22.55
N ALA A 27 9.41 -23.07 21.26
CA ALA A 27 9.58 -21.97 20.33
C ALA A 27 8.30 -21.12 20.24
N GLY A 28 7.13 -21.76 20.13
CA GLY A 28 5.83 -21.08 20.11
C GLY A 28 5.58 -20.24 21.36
N LEU A 29 5.76 -20.81 22.55
CA LEU A 29 5.59 -20.09 23.82
C LEU A 29 6.55 -18.90 23.93
N LEU A 30 7.80 -19.07 23.48
CA LEU A 30 8.79 -18.00 23.48
C LEU A 30 8.41 -16.87 22.52
N PHE A 31 8.03 -17.17 21.27
CA PHE A 31 7.60 -16.16 20.32
C PHE A 31 6.33 -15.43 20.78
N PHE A 32 5.41 -16.15 21.42
CA PHE A 32 4.23 -15.54 22.02
C PHE A 32 4.62 -14.56 23.14
N ALA A 33 5.46 -15.00 24.09
CA ALA A 33 5.92 -14.16 25.19
C ALA A 33 6.69 -12.92 24.70
N LEU A 34 7.57 -13.07 23.70
CA LEU A 34 8.29 -11.95 23.09
C LEU A 34 7.35 -11.00 22.34
N THR A 35 6.37 -11.54 21.60
CA THR A 35 5.36 -10.72 20.91
C THR A 35 4.60 -9.86 21.91
N VAL A 36 4.14 -10.44 23.01
CA VAL A 36 3.45 -9.69 24.08
C VAL A 36 4.38 -8.69 24.77
N GLY A 37 5.61 -9.10 25.10
CA GLY A 37 6.57 -8.25 25.81
C GLY A 37 7.05 -7.05 24.99
N MET A 38 7.32 -7.26 23.70
CA MET A 38 7.84 -6.20 22.81
C MET A 38 6.74 -5.30 22.25
N THR A 39 5.47 -5.70 22.31
CA THR A 39 4.33 -4.85 21.97
C THR A 39 3.62 -4.27 23.20
N TRP A 40 4.19 -4.47 24.40
CA TRP A 40 3.61 -3.99 25.65
C TRP A 40 3.41 -2.45 25.62
N PRO A 41 2.29 -1.91 26.14
CA PRO A 41 1.19 -2.58 26.85
C PRO A 41 -0.01 -3.01 25.98
N LEU A 42 0.14 -3.23 24.67
CA LEU A 42 -0.98 -3.46 23.74
C LEU A 42 -2.00 -4.52 24.19
N ILE A 43 -1.53 -5.61 24.80
CA ILE A 43 -2.38 -6.71 25.27
C ILE A 43 -3.46 -6.25 26.28
N LEU A 44 -3.21 -5.16 27.02
CA LEU A 44 -4.14 -4.61 28.01
C LEU A 44 -5.23 -3.72 27.37
N GLN A 45 -5.05 -3.30 26.12
CA GLN A 45 -5.86 -2.26 25.47
C GLN A 45 -6.29 -2.64 24.04
N LEU A 46 -6.35 -3.95 23.75
CA LEU A 46 -6.56 -4.50 22.40
C LEU A 46 -7.79 -3.95 21.65
N ASN A 47 -8.84 -3.57 22.35
CA ASN A 47 -10.11 -3.16 21.76
C ASN A 47 -10.29 -1.63 21.66
N THR A 48 -9.35 -0.83 22.18
CA THR A 48 -9.54 0.62 22.35
C THR A 48 -8.37 1.46 21.86
N HIS A 49 -7.17 0.89 21.69
CA HIS A 49 -5.99 1.66 21.35
C HIS A 49 -5.27 1.09 20.12
N VAL A 50 -4.67 1.97 19.32
CA VAL A 50 -3.84 1.63 18.16
C VAL A 50 -2.56 2.45 18.20
N THR A 51 -1.46 1.91 17.68
CA THR A 51 -0.18 2.62 17.63
C THR A 51 -0.01 3.37 16.29
N PRO A 52 0.40 4.65 16.31
CA PRO A 52 0.91 5.34 15.13
C PRO A 52 2.34 4.91 14.78
N GLY A 53 2.96 4.02 15.56
CA GLY A 53 4.36 3.65 15.40
C GLY A 53 5.28 4.85 15.54
N GLN A 54 6.22 4.98 14.59
CA GLN A 54 7.11 6.14 14.47
C GLN A 54 6.51 7.26 13.57
N GLN A 55 5.28 7.09 13.08
CA GLN A 55 4.62 8.13 12.30
C GLN A 55 4.20 9.27 13.24
N PRO A 56 4.38 10.53 12.82
CA PRO A 56 3.99 11.67 13.63
C PRO A 56 2.45 11.82 13.77
N ALA A 57 1.69 11.24 12.82
CA ALA A 57 0.23 11.24 12.75
C ALA A 57 -0.38 9.83 12.70
N MET A 58 -1.66 9.71 13.09
CA MET A 58 -2.44 8.46 13.04
C MET A 58 -2.96 8.08 11.65
N SER A 59 -2.58 8.83 10.61
CA SER A 59 -3.23 8.77 9.30
C SER A 59 -3.20 7.38 8.65
N VAL A 60 -2.04 6.71 8.71
CA VAL A 60 -1.86 5.37 8.15
C VAL A 60 -2.60 4.31 8.98
N SER A 61 -2.63 4.45 10.31
CA SER A 61 -3.35 3.55 11.19
C SER A 61 -4.87 3.64 10.97
N TYR A 62 -5.42 4.84 10.79
CA TYR A 62 -6.83 5.02 10.45
C TYR A 62 -7.17 4.42 9.09
N LEU A 63 -6.31 4.60 8.08
CA LEU A 63 -6.47 3.95 6.78
C LEU A 63 -6.49 2.42 6.91
N GLY A 64 -5.58 1.84 7.72
CA GLY A 64 -5.55 0.41 8.01
C GLY A 64 -6.83 -0.09 8.69
N LEU A 65 -7.33 0.64 9.69
CA LEU A 65 -8.60 0.33 10.36
C LEU A 65 -9.79 0.39 9.40
N TRP A 66 -9.88 1.46 8.60
CA TRP A 66 -10.96 1.63 7.62
C TRP A 66 -10.94 0.51 6.56
N THR A 67 -9.76 0.20 6.01
CA THR A 67 -9.60 -0.85 5.00
C THR A 67 -10.03 -2.21 5.58
N LEU A 68 -9.61 -2.52 6.80
CA LEU A 68 -10.00 -3.75 7.49
C LEU A 68 -11.52 -3.82 7.71
N ALA A 69 -12.12 -2.72 8.19
CA ALA A 69 -13.57 -2.63 8.39
C ALA A 69 -14.36 -2.79 7.08
N TRP A 70 -13.90 -2.19 5.97
CA TRP A 70 -14.54 -2.34 4.66
C TRP A 70 -14.57 -3.80 4.21
N ASN A 71 -13.45 -4.52 4.35
CA ASN A 71 -13.41 -5.93 3.99
C ASN A 71 -14.35 -6.77 4.89
N HIS A 72 -14.41 -6.50 6.20
CA HIS A 72 -15.35 -7.20 7.09
C HIS A 72 -16.81 -6.86 6.78
N HIS A 73 -17.10 -5.62 6.40
CA HIS A 73 -18.42 -5.19 5.93
C HIS A 73 -18.84 -5.95 4.66
N TRP A 74 -17.92 -6.13 3.71
CA TRP A 74 -18.14 -6.95 2.53
C TRP A 74 -18.32 -8.44 2.87
N PHE A 75 -17.49 -9.03 3.73
CA PHE A 75 -17.66 -10.43 4.17
C PHE A 75 -19.01 -10.70 4.86
N LYS A 76 -19.63 -9.67 5.46
CA LYS A 76 -20.97 -9.75 6.06
C LYS A 76 -22.10 -9.60 5.03
N GLY A 77 -21.80 -9.46 3.73
CA GLY A 77 -22.79 -9.29 2.67
C GLY A 77 -23.47 -7.92 2.68
N GLN A 78 -22.88 -6.92 3.35
CA GLN A 78 -23.50 -5.59 3.53
C GLN A 78 -23.15 -4.61 2.40
N SER A 79 -22.24 -4.99 1.49
CA SER A 79 -21.94 -4.27 0.25
C SER A 79 -21.98 -5.24 -0.94
N PRO A 80 -22.68 -4.91 -2.04
CA PRO A 80 -22.80 -5.78 -3.21
C PRO A 80 -21.52 -5.80 -4.07
N ASN A 81 -20.71 -4.75 -4.04
CA ASN A 81 -19.46 -4.67 -4.81
C ASN A 81 -18.26 -4.51 -3.88
N TYR A 82 -17.30 -5.42 -4.01
CA TYR A 82 -16.06 -5.41 -3.22
C TYR A 82 -15.21 -4.16 -3.49
N TRP A 83 -15.12 -3.74 -4.75
CA TRP A 83 -14.19 -2.70 -5.17
C TRP A 83 -14.73 -1.28 -4.99
N ASP A 84 -16.05 -1.10 -4.95
CA ASP A 84 -16.70 0.22 -4.81
C ASP A 84 -16.83 0.61 -3.34
N ALA A 85 -15.73 1.10 -2.78
CA ALA A 85 -15.71 1.56 -1.40
C ALA A 85 -16.43 2.89 -1.21
N ASN A 86 -16.80 3.19 0.03
CA ASN A 86 -17.62 4.35 0.38
C ASN A 86 -16.88 5.70 0.37
N HIS A 87 -15.77 5.82 -0.34
CA HIS A 87 -14.97 7.06 -0.42
C HIS A 87 -14.65 7.40 -1.88
N PHE A 88 -14.24 8.64 -2.13
CA PHE A 88 -14.04 9.20 -3.48
C PHE A 88 -15.29 9.20 -4.37
N PHE A 89 -16.50 9.28 -3.84
CA PHE A 89 -17.68 9.45 -4.70
C PHE A 89 -17.51 10.67 -5.63
N PRO A 90 -17.86 10.58 -6.94
CA PRO A 90 -18.54 9.48 -7.65
C PRO A 90 -17.62 8.46 -8.33
N HIS A 91 -16.34 8.38 -7.99
CA HIS A 91 -15.41 7.43 -8.59
C HIS A 91 -15.76 5.98 -8.25
N GLU A 92 -15.48 5.07 -9.18
CA GLU A 92 -15.71 3.63 -9.05
C GLU A 92 -14.40 2.88 -8.76
N LYS A 93 -14.52 1.67 -8.21
CA LYS A 93 -13.41 0.79 -7.82
C LYS A 93 -12.40 1.43 -6.84
N THR A 94 -12.89 2.31 -5.98
CA THR A 94 -12.07 3.17 -5.12
C THR A 94 -11.27 2.40 -4.06
N LEU A 95 -11.68 1.17 -3.69
CA LEU A 95 -10.84 0.31 -2.83
C LEU A 95 -9.47 0.02 -3.46
N ALA A 96 -9.41 -0.14 -4.79
CA ALA A 96 -8.18 -0.43 -5.52
C ALA A 96 -7.21 0.77 -5.59
N TYR A 97 -7.61 1.94 -5.06
CA TYR A 97 -6.74 3.12 -4.98
C TYR A 97 -5.73 2.99 -3.82
N SER A 98 -5.84 1.94 -3.03
CA SER A 98 -4.88 1.52 -2.02
C SER A 98 -4.77 -0.01 -2.00
N GLU A 99 -3.90 -0.55 -1.14
CA GLU A 99 -3.85 -1.99 -0.98
C GLU A 99 -5.14 -2.53 -0.34
N PRO A 100 -5.79 -3.56 -0.92
CA PRO A 100 -7.09 -4.03 -0.48
C PRO A 100 -7.07 -4.86 0.83
N GLN A 101 -5.92 -5.45 1.20
CA GLN A 101 -5.72 -6.16 2.48
C GLN A 101 -6.72 -7.31 2.80
N LEU A 102 -7.34 -7.92 1.79
CA LEU A 102 -8.36 -8.97 1.94
C LEU A 102 -7.88 -10.15 2.81
N GLY A 103 -6.60 -10.53 2.69
CA GLY A 103 -6.02 -11.62 3.47
C GLY A 103 -5.98 -11.32 4.98
N ILE A 104 -5.76 -10.06 5.36
CA ILE A 104 -5.74 -9.63 6.77
C ILE A 104 -7.15 -9.71 7.36
N ALA A 105 -8.15 -9.28 6.58
CA ALA A 105 -9.55 -9.38 6.95
C ALA A 105 -10.01 -10.83 7.10
N LEU A 106 -9.58 -11.73 6.21
CA LEU A 106 -9.87 -13.16 6.32
C LEU A 106 -9.30 -13.78 7.61
N LEU A 107 -8.05 -13.46 7.95
CA LEU A 107 -7.41 -13.96 9.18
C LEU A 107 -8.10 -13.47 10.46
N THR A 108 -8.71 -12.30 10.40
CA THR A 108 -9.37 -11.65 11.55
C THR A 108 -10.89 -11.77 11.52
N LEU A 109 -11.45 -12.43 10.51
CA LEU A 109 -12.89 -12.64 10.38
C LEU A 109 -13.50 -13.31 11.62
N PRO A 110 -12.87 -14.32 12.27
CA PRO A 110 -13.40 -14.89 13.51
C PRO A 110 -13.59 -13.85 14.62
N VAL A 111 -12.71 -12.86 14.73
CA VAL A 111 -12.79 -11.81 15.76
C VAL A 111 -14.09 -11.04 15.60
N VAL A 112 -14.40 -10.63 14.39
CA VAL A 112 -15.60 -9.84 14.08
C VAL A 112 -16.86 -10.72 14.09
N PHE A 113 -16.75 -11.99 13.70
CA PHE A 113 -17.83 -12.96 13.79
C PHE A 113 -18.29 -13.19 15.24
N PHE A 114 -17.35 -13.24 16.18
CA PHE A 114 -17.64 -13.37 17.62
C PHE A 114 -17.88 -12.02 18.34
N GLY A 115 -18.22 -10.97 17.59
CA GLY A 115 -18.64 -9.67 18.16
C GLY A 115 -17.51 -8.72 18.55
N GLY A 116 -16.26 -9.02 18.16
CA GLY A 116 -15.15 -8.09 18.31
C GLY A 116 -15.27 -6.87 17.40
N ASN A 117 -14.73 -5.74 17.84
CA ASN A 117 -14.66 -4.51 17.03
C ASN A 117 -13.45 -4.51 16.07
N THR A 118 -13.43 -3.56 15.14
CA THR A 118 -12.35 -3.41 14.16
C THR A 118 -10.99 -3.18 14.82
N VAL A 119 -10.95 -2.45 15.93
CA VAL A 119 -9.71 -2.18 16.70
C VAL A 119 -9.12 -3.48 17.24
N LEU A 120 -9.95 -4.35 17.82
CA LEU A 120 -9.55 -5.67 18.29
C LEU A 120 -9.04 -6.54 17.14
N ALA A 121 -9.74 -6.56 16.00
CA ALA A 121 -9.30 -7.29 14.82
C ALA A 121 -7.93 -6.82 14.31
N TYR A 122 -7.73 -5.50 14.23
CA TYR A 122 -6.47 -4.89 13.81
C TYR A 122 -5.31 -5.29 14.75
N ASN A 123 -5.51 -5.18 16.06
CA ASN A 123 -4.47 -5.51 17.04
C ASN A 123 -4.18 -7.01 17.11
N ILE A 124 -5.19 -7.86 16.94
CA ILE A 124 -4.97 -9.31 16.83
C ILE A 124 -4.16 -9.62 15.57
N ALA A 125 -4.44 -9.00 14.42
CA ALA A 125 -3.61 -9.15 13.23
C ALA A 125 -2.17 -8.72 13.47
N LEU A 126 -1.95 -7.56 14.10
CA LEU A 126 -0.60 -7.08 14.47
C LEU A 126 0.16 -8.14 15.29
N LEU A 127 -0.44 -8.66 16.37
CA LEU A 127 0.20 -9.68 17.21
C LEU A 127 0.43 -10.99 16.44
N MET A 128 -0.54 -11.44 15.64
CA MET A 128 -0.41 -12.63 14.80
C MET A 128 0.75 -12.50 13.82
N PHE A 129 1.03 -11.30 13.29
CA PHE A 129 2.09 -11.08 12.34
C PHE A 129 3.49 -11.13 12.95
N PHE A 130 3.71 -10.54 14.13
CA PHE A 130 4.96 -10.70 14.87
C PHE A 130 5.21 -12.18 15.25
N PHE A 131 4.22 -12.83 15.84
CA PHE A 131 4.30 -14.24 16.21
C PHE A 131 4.56 -15.13 14.97
N GLY A 132 3.78 -14.91 13.91
CA GLY A 132 3.82 -15.66 12.67
C GLY A 132 5.16 -15.52 11.94
N ALA A 133 5.73 -14.32 11.89
CA ALA A 133 7.03 -14.06 11.27
C ALA A 133 8.13 -14.89 11.93
N GLY A 134 8.17 -14.89 13.27
CA GLY A 134 9.16 -15.64 14.05
C GLY A 134 9.00 -17.14 13.88
N MET A 135 7.77 -17.64 13.96
CA MET A 135 7.44 -19.05 13.77
C MET A 135 7.73 -19.55 12.35
N ALA A 136 7.47 -18.73 11.33
CA ALA A 136 7.71 -19.10 9.95
C ALA A 136 9.21 -19.22 9.62
N VAL A 137 10.04 -18.26 10.07
CA VAL A 137 11.49 -18.34 9.93
C VAL A 137 12.07 -19.47 10.77
N TYR A 138 11.58 -19.67 12.00
CA TYR A 138 11.93 -20.84 12.80
C TYR A 138 11.65 -22.14 12.04
N ALA A 139 10.47 -22.28 11.43
CA ALA A 139 10.10 -23.48 10.67
C ALA A 139 10.98 -23.68 9.42
N LEU A 140 11.30 -22.59 8.71
CA LEU A 140 12.20 -22.58 7.56
C LEU A 140 13.61 -23.04 7.94
N CYS A 141 14.23 -22.39 8.93
CA CYS A 141 15.55 -22.72 9.44
C CYS A 141 15.59 -24.12 10.04
N TRP A 142 14.56 -24.49 10.80
CA TRP A 142 14.42 -25.84 11.32
C TRP A 142 14.47 -26.82 10.16
N TRP A 143 13.68 -26.66 9.11
CA TRP A 143 13.73 -27.55 7.96
C TRP A 143 15.12 -27.62 7.30
N ILE A 144 15.72 -26.48 6.97
CA ILE A 144 17.00 -26.40 6.25
C ILE A 144 18.12 -27.07 7.07
N PHE A 145 18.26 -26.71 8.34
CA PHE A 145 19.28 -27.30 9.21
C PHE A 145 18.99 -28.78 9.51
N GLY A 146 17.73 -29.20 9.40
CA GLY A 146 17.34 -30.61 9.49
C GLY A 146 17.77 -31.48 8.32
N LEU A 147 18.23 -30.90 7.21
CA LEU A 147 18.76 -31.66 6.08
C LEU A 147 20.09 -32.34 6.40
N VAL A 148 20.80 -31.88 7.46
CA VAL A 148 22.05 -32.48 7.91
C VAL A 148 21.79 -33.25 9.21
N ARG A 149 21.85 -34.58 9.15
CA ARG A 149 21.50 -35.46 10.29
C ARG A 149 22.43 -35.34 11.49
N GLU A 150 23.66 -34.89 11.27
CA GLU A 150 24.68 -34.69 12.31
C GLU A 150 24.32 -33.56 13.29
N ILE A 151 23.45 -32.63 12.90
CA ILE A 151 23.10 -31.49 13.72
C ILE A 151 22.19 -31.96 14.86
N SER A 152 22.62 -31.72 16.10
CA SER A 152 21.81 -32.06 17.26
C SER A 152 20.48 -31.31 17.25
N LYS A 153 19.40 -31.94 17.74
CA LYS A 153 18.09 -31.28 17.84
C LYS A 153 18.14 -29.99 18.64
N THR A 154 19.00 -29.93 19.66
CA THR A 154 19.20 -28.74 20.48
C THR A 154 19.84 -27.60 19.69
N ASP A 155 20.95 -27.86 19.00
CA ASP A 155 21.64 -26.83 18.20
C ASP A 155 20.76 -26.32 17.06
N ARG A 156 20.02 -27.24 16.41
CA ARG A 156 19.00 -26.91 15.42
C ARG A 156 17.94 -25.99 16.00
N CYS A 157 17.47 -26.27 17.22
CA CYS A 157 16.44 -25.47 17.87
C CYS A 157 16.94 -24.07 18.20
N VAL A 158 18.11 -23.96 18.83
CA VAL A 158 18.72 -22.67 19.19
C VAL A 158 18.95 -21.83 17.94
N ALA A 159 19.61 -22.38 16.92
CA ALA A 159 19.85 -21.70 15.65
C ALA A 159 18.56 -21.21 14.97
N SER A 160 17.50 -22.03 14.98
CA SER A 160 16.23 -21.68 14.34
C SER A 160 15.45 -20.64 15.14
N ILE A 161 15.47 -20.71 16.49
CA ILE A 161 14.85 -19.71 17.36
C ILE A 161 15.56 -18.37 17.19
N THR A 162 16.89 -18.35 17.23
CA THR A 162 17.66 -17.12 17.05
C THR A 162 17.38 -16.47 15.70
N ALA A 163 17.34 -17.24 14.61
CA ALA A 163 16.95 -16.73 13.29
C ALA A 163 15.54 -16.12 13.29
N GLY A 164 14.57 -16.81 13.92
CA GLY A 164 13.21 -16.30 14.00
C GLY A 164 13.08 -15.01 14.82
N ILE A 165 13.77 -14.90 15.95
CA ILE A 165 13.75 -13.69 16.78
C ILE A 165 14.40 -12.52 16.04
N LEU A 166 15.57 -12.74 15.44
CA LEU A 166 16.29 -11.72 14.69
C LEU A 166 15.52 -11.21 13.46
N TYR A 167 14.55 -11.98 12.94
CA TYR A 167 13.70 -11.55 11.84
C TYR A 167 12.42 -10.84 12.31
N ALA A 168 11.67 -11.49 13.21
CA ALA A 168 10.35 -11.04 13.62
C ALA A 168 10.38 -9.72 14.38
N PHE A 169 11.48 -9.45 15.08
CA PHE A 169 11.64 -8.28 15.93
C PHE A 169 12.77 -7.37 15.42
N THR A 170 13.02 -7.38 14.10
CA THR A 170 13.93 -6.41 13.48
C THR A 170 13.43 -4.98 13.73
N PRO A 171 14.35 -3.98 13.80
CA PRO A 171 13.95 -2.58 13.89
C PRO A 171 12.98 -2.16 12.77
N TYR A 172 13.15 -2.70 11.56
CA TYR A 172 12.24 -2.46 10.43
C TYR A 172 10.76 -2.74 10.77
N MET A 173 10.47 -3.84 11.51
CA MET A 173 9.10 -4.19 11.89
C MET A 173 8.48 -3.14 12.82
N PHE A 174 9.28 -2.50 13.68
CA PHE A 174 8.81 -1.46 14.59
C PHE A 174 8.71 -0.09 13.90
N GLU A 175 9.57 0.20 12.93
CA GLU A 175 9.46 1.41 12.09
C GLU A 175 8.19 1.40 11.23
N GLU A 176 7.78 0.23 10.74
CA GLU A 176 6.60 0.05 9.89
C GLU A 176 5.35 -0.42 10.67
N ILE A 177 5.36 -0.42 12.01
CA ILE A 177 4.30 -1.02 12.84
C ILE A 177 2.90 -0.43 12.63
N ALA A 178 2.82 0.82 12.18
CA ALA A 178 1.56 1.48 11.84
C ALA A 178 0.97 1.02 10.49
N VAL A 179 1.78 0.37 9.65
CA VAL A 179 1.42 -0.07 8.30
C VAL A 179 1.18 -1.58 8.34
N ILE A 180 0.01 -1.99 8.84
CA ILE A 180 -0.27 -3.39 9.22
C ILE A 180 0.04 -4.43 8.13
N GLN A 181 -0.18 -4.10 6.86
CA GLN A 181 0.15 -4.99 5.74
C GLN A 181 1.65 -5.30 5.63
N LEU A 182 2.53 -4.36 6.01
CA LEU A 182 3.98 -4.55 5.98
C LEU A 182 4.47 -5.46 7.12
N LEU A 183 3.63 -5.71 8.13
CA LEU A 183 3.94 -6.68 9.18
C LEU A 183 3.68 -8.12 8.74
N ALA A 184 2.92 -8.35 7.67
CA ALA A 184 2.54 -9.68 7.18
C ALA A 184 3.70 -10.45 6.52
N THR A 185 4.80 -10.61 7.24
CA THR A 185 6.09 -11.13 6.80
C THR A 185 6.27 -12.63 7.09
N ALA A 186 5.26 -13.30 7.65
CA ALA A 186 5.25 -14.74 7.84
C ALA A 186 5.16 -15.52 6.52
N PHE A 187 4.52 -14.94 5.50
CA PHE A 187 4.21 -15.62 4.25
C PHE A 187 5.43 -15.89 3.34
N PRO A 188 6.38 -14.96 3.15
CA PRO A 188 7.61 -15.23 2.41
C PRO A 188 8.42 -16.44 2.94
N PRO A 189 8.76 -16.55 4.24
CA PRO A 189 9.45 -17.73 4.76
C PRO A 189 8.64 -19.03 4.65
N LEU A 190 7.30 -18.98 4.79
CA LEU A 190 6.45 -20.15 4.56
C LEU A 190 6.52 -20.61 3.10
N CYS A 191 6.50 -19.67 2.14
CA CYS A 191 6.66 -19.98 0.72
C CYS A 191 8.02 -20.63 0.45
N LEU A 192 9.12 -20.05 0.96
CA LEU A 192 10.47 -20.62 0.82
C LEU A 192 10.59 -22.00 1.48
N LEU A 193 9.95 -22.21 2.62
CA LEU A 193 9.89 -23.52 3.28
C LEU A 193 9.15 -24.53 2.39
N GLY A 194 8.02 -24.12 1.81
CA GLY A 194 7.27 -24.90 0.84
C GLY A 194 8.13 -25.28 -0.36
N LEU A 195 8.88 -24.34 -0.92
CA LEU A 195 9.78 -24.57 -2.06
C LEU A 195 10.89 -25.54 -1.70
N HIS A 196 11.63 -25.31 -0.61
CA HIS A 196 12.65 -26.27 -0.16
C HIS A 196 12.08 -27.67 0.07
N ARG A 197 10.89 -27.78 0.68
CA ARG A 197 10.18 -29.05 0.85
C ARG A 197 9.73 -29.67 -0.47
N PHE A 198 9.30 -28.88 -1.45
CA PHE A 198 8.80 -29.37 -2.74
C PHE A 198 9.95 -29.96 -3.56
N PHE A 199 11.07 -29.25 -3.68
CA PHE A 199 12.22 -29.72 -4.43
C PHE A 199 12.93 -30.91 -3.76
N SER A 200 12.79 -31.06 -2.44
CA SER A 200 13.35 -32.19 -1.70
C SER A 200 12.43 -33.41 -1.69
N LYS A 201 11.18 -33.26 -1.22
CA LYS A 201 10.24 -34.37 -0.98
C LYS A 201 9.18 -34.55 -2.06
N LYS A 202 8.95 -33.56 -2.93
CA LYS A 202 7.95 -33.60 -4.03
C LYS A 202 6.58 -34.06 -3.51
N SER A 203 6.02 -33.34 -2.53
CA SER A 203 4.78 -33.74 -1.83
C SER A 203 3.67 -32.69 -1.97
N TRP A 204 2.41 -33.11 -1.89
CA TRP A 204 1.24 -32.19 -1.90
C TRP A 204 1.25 -31.23 -0.71
N SER A 205 1.73 -31.67 0.46
CA SER A 205 1.93 -30.77 1.61
C SER A 205 2.88 -29.62 1.29
N SER A 206 3.90 -29.85 0.43
CA SER A 206 4.79 -28.78 -0.02
C SER A 206 4.07 -27.81 -0.95
N VAL A 207 3.24 -28.33 -1.88
CA VAL A 207 2.43 -27.50 -2.80
C VAL A 207 1.48 -26.59 -2.02
N ILE A 208 0.78 -27.13 -1.03
CA ILE A 208 -0.11 -26.37 -0.17
C ILE A 208 0.66 -25.25 0.53
N LEU A 209 1.86 -25.54 1.05
CA LEU A 209 2.65 -24.55 1.76
C LEU A 209 3.19 -23.44 0.85
N VAL A 210 3.62 -23.76 -0.37
CA VAL A 210 3.98 -22.74 -1.39
C VAL A 210 2.76 -21.90 -1.74
N THR A 211 1.62 -22.55 -1.99
CA THR A 211 0.38 -21.87 -2.40
C THR A 211 -0.11 -20.91 -1.31
N ILE A 212 -0.20 -21.36 -0.05
CA ILE A 212 -0.60 -20.53 1.09
C ILE A 212 0.42 -19.41 1.33
N GLY A 213 1.72 -19.71 1.28
CA GLY A 213 2.76 -18.69 1.44
C GLY A 213 2.74 -17.64 0.34
N PHE A 214 2.50 -18.03 -0.91
CA PHE A 214 2.48 -17.10 -2.03
C PHE A 214 1.19 -16.27 -2.07
N LEU A 215 0.02 -16.92 -1.98
CA LEU A 215 -1.27 -16.22 -1.93
C LEU A 215 -1.39 -15.35 -0.69
N GLY A 216 -1.00 -15.86 0.47
CA GLY A 216 -1.01 -15.08 1.71
C GLY A 216 -0.24 -13.79 1.55
N CYS A 217 0.95 -13.84 0.94
CA CYS A 217 1.73 -12.66 0.61
C CYS A 217 0.95 -11.65 -0.24
N TRP A 218 0.39 -12.08 -1.38
CA TRP A 218 -0.36 -11.20 -2.28
C TRP A 218 -1.64 -10.60 -1.67
N TYR A 219 -2.38 -11.38 -0.89
CA TYR A 219 -3.64 -10.93 -0.30
C TYR A 219 -3.47 -10.11 0.97
N THR A 220 -2.36 -10.24 1.69
CA THR A 220 -2.05 -9.35 2.82
C THR A 220 -1.25 -8.13 2.42
N CYS A 221 -0.29 -8.27 1.50
CA CYS A 221 0.63 -7.22 1.06
C CYS A 221 1.06 -7.46 -0.40
N ALA A 222 0.37 -6.84 -1.35
CA ALA A 222 0.64 -7.03 -2.78
C ALA A 222 2.09 -6.64 -3.15
N TYR A 223 2.67 -5.64 -2.46
CA TYR A 223 4.09 -5.30 -2.60
C TYR A 223 4.99 -6.52 -2.35
N TYR A 224 4.78 -7.22 -1.23
CA TYR A 224 5.59 -8.40 -0.90
C TYR A 224 5.27 -9.59 -1.81
N GLY A 225 4.03 -9.72 -2.30
CA GLY A 225 3.68 -10.73 -3.31
C GLY A 225 4.50 -10.56 -4.59
N LEU A 226 4.60 -9.31 -5.09
CA LEU A 226 5.40 -8.99 -6.26
C LEU A 226 6.90 -9.21 -6.01
N PHE A 227 7.43 -8.80 -4.86
CA PHE A 227 8.83 -9.00 -4.51
C PHE A 227 9.20 -10.47 -4.36
N LEU A 228 8.34 -11.25 -3.69
CA LEU A 228 8.50 -12.69 -3.52
C LEU A 228 8.55 -13.41 -4.87
N SER A 229 7.83 -12.93 -5.88
CA SER A 229 7.82 -13.51 -7.24
C SER A 229 9.22 -13.56 -7.86
N VAL A 230 10.04 -12.51 -7.65
CA VAL A 230 11.44 -12.47 -8.09
C VAL A 230 12.25 -13.59 -7.44
N PHE A 231 12.11 -13.76 -6.12
CA PHE A 231 12.86 -14.77 -5.38
C PHE A 231 12.39 -16.20 -5.65
N VAL A 232 11.08 -16.41 -5.87
CA VAL A 232 10.52 -17.70 -6.30
C VAL A 232 11.04 -18.09 -7.68
N PHE A 233 11.13 -17.13 -8.61
CA PHE A 233 11.71 -17.34 -9.93
C PHE A 233 13.20 -17.74 -9.83
N CYS A 234 14.01 -16.96 -9.12
CA CYS A 234 15.42 -17.27 -8.87
C CYS A 234 15.61 -18.63 -8.19
N PHE A 235 14.78 -18.96 -7.19
CA PHE A 235 14.80 -20.25 -6.52
C PHE A 235 14.54 -21.40 -7.51
N THR A 236 13.51 -21.26 -8.34
CA THR A 236 13.09 -22.30 -9.29
C THR A 236 14.19 -22.60 -10.30
N ILE A 237 14.91 -21.57 -10.79
CA ILE A 237 16.06 -21.73 -11.68
C ILE A 237 17.22 -22.44 -10.97
N LEU A 238 17.60 -21.95 -9.80
CA LEU A 238 18.79 -22.46 -9.08
C LEU A 238 18.62 -23.90 -8.56
N PHE A 239 17.40 -24.30 -8.22
CA PHE A 239 17.08 -25.63 -7.73
C PHE A 239 16.46 -26.55 -8.80
N TRP A 240 16.44 -26.12 -10.07
CA TRP A 240 15.89 -26.90 -11.18
C TRP A 240 16.50 -28.31 -11.26
N HIS A 241 15.66 -29.31 -11.49
CA HIS A 241 16.09 -30.70 -11.62
C HIS A 241 15.17 -31.48 -12.58
N ARG A 242 15.73 -32.44 -13.34
CA ARG A 242 14.97 -33.22 -14.34
C ARG A 242 13.77 -33.97 -13.76
N ASP A 243 13.87 -34.45 -12.51
CA ASP A 243 12.74 -35.07 -11.79
C ASP A 243 11.46 -34.21 -11.71
N LEU A 244 11.56 -32.88 -11.85
CA LEU A 244 10.39 -31.99 -11.88
C LEU A 244 9.51 -32.23 -13.11
N LEU A 245 10.10 -32.76 -14.19
CA LEU A 245 9.42 -33.09 -15.45
C LEU A 245 8.66 -34.42 -15.40
N GLN A 246 8.72 -35.15 -14.29
CA GLN A 246 7.89 -36.34 -14.13
C GLN A 246 6.41 -35.94 -14.08
N CYS A 247 5.53 -36.67 -14.78
CA CYS A 247 4.10 -36.36 -14.91
C CYS A 247 3.41 -36.03 -13.57
N ARG A 248 3.73 -36.77 -12.49
CA ARG A 248 3.18 -36.52 -11.15
C ARG A 248 3.56 -35.16 -10.57
N ASN A 249 4.78 -34.69 -10.85
CA ASN A 249 5.26 -33.39 -10.36
C ASN A 249 4.80 -32.25 -11.27
N LEU A 250 4.67 -32.50 -12.57
CA LEU A 250 4.01 -31.60 -13.50
C LEU A 250 2.55 -31.36 -13.10
N LEU A 251 1.79 -32.41 -12.77
CA LEU A 251 0.40 -32.27 -12.28
C LEU A 251 0.33 -31.40 -11.01
N ARG A 252 1.25 -31.62 -10.06
CA ARG A 252 1.33 -30.79 -8.83
C ARG A 252 1.63 -29.33 -9.16
N GLY A 253 2.57 -29.08 -10.06
CA GLY A 253 2.90 -27.74 -10.53
C GLY A 253 1.73 -27.09 -11.26
N LEU A 254 1.04 -27.82 -12.12
CA LEU A 254 -0.14 -27.36 -12.86
C LEU A 254 -1.28 -26.98 -11.92
N VAL A 255 -1.60 -27.84 -10.94
CA VAL A 255 -2.63 -27.54 -9.93
C VAL A 255 -2.25 -26.30 -9.12
N MET A 256 -0.98 -26.19 -8.70
CA MET A 256 -0.49 -25.01 -8.00
C MET A 256 -0.68 -23.74 -8.84
N VAL A 257 -0.18 -23.72 -10.08
CA VAL A 257 -0.29 -22.58 -10.98
C VAL A 257 -1.75 -22.24 -11.25
N THR A 258 -2.60 -23.24 -11.48
CA THR A 258 -4.04 -23.03 -11.71
C THR A 258 -4.71 -22.33 -10.53
N ILE A 259 -4.45 -22.80 -9.29
CA ILE A 259 -4.99 -22.16 -8.08
C ILE A 259 -4.46 -20.72 -7.95
N LEU A 260 -3.16 -20.52 -8.15
CA LEU A 260 -2.55 -19.19 -8.09
C LEU A 260 -3.18 -18.25 -9.13
N THR A 261 -3.37 -18.69 -10.36
CA THR A 261 -3.98 -17.91 -11.43
C THR A 261 -5.43 -17.57 -11.12
N VAL A 262 -6.25 -18.55 -10.72
CA VAL A 262 -7.68 -18.34 -10.39
C VAL A 262 -7.84 -17.33 -9.26
N CYS A 263 -6.97 -17.36 -8.25
CA CYS A 263 -7.03 -16.41 -7.14
C CYS A 263 -6.47 -15.03 -7.51
N LEU A 264 -5.33 -14.97 -8.19
CA LEU A 264 -4.62 -13.70 -8.42
C LEU A 264 -5.17 -12.88 -9.59
N VAL A 265 -5.80 -13.50 -10.58
CA VAL A 265 -6.33 -12.77 -11.75
C VAL A 265 -7.41 -11.74 -11.35
N PRO A 266 -8.45 -12.08 -10.55
CA PRO A 266 -9.45 -11.09 -10.12
C PRO A 266 -8.85 -9.95 -9.28
N LEU A 267 -7.84 -10.25 -8.45
CA LEU A 267 -7.13 -9.26 -7.65
C LEU A 267 -6.34 -8.30 -8.56
N ALA A 268 -5.60 -8.85 -9.52
CA ALA A 268 -4.82 -8.08 -10.48
C ALA A 268 -5.70 -7.23 -11.40
N ASP A 269 -6.84 -7.76 -11.86
CA ASP A 269 -7.79 -7.05 -12.71
C ASP A 269 -8.39 -5.81 -12.01
N GLY A 270 -8.82 -5.96 -10.76
CA GLY A 270 -9.33 -4.85 -9.95
C GLY A 270 -8.28 -3.74 -9.74
N MET A 271 -7.06 -4.13 -9.38
CA MET A 271 -5.95 -3.18 -9.18
C MET A 271 -5.50 -2.50 -10.48
N LEU A 272 -5.46 -3.23 -11.59
CA LEU A 272 -5.08 -2.68 -12.90
C LEU A 272 -6.14 -1.74 -13.44
N SER A 273 -7.43 -2.08 -13.28
CA SER A 273 -8.56 -1.24 -13.68
C SER A 273 -8.50 0.16 -13.04
N ALA A 274 -8.25 0.23 -11.74
CA ALA A 274 -8.11 1.50 -11.03
C ALA A 274 -6.90 2.31 -11.48
N LYS A 275 -5.77 1.64 -11.72
CA LYS A 275 -4.56 2.29 -12.24
C LYS A 275 -4.82 2.93 -13.61
N VAL A 276 -5.46 2.19 -14.51
CA VAL A 276 -5.84 2.71 -15.84
C VAL A 276 -6.81 3.88 -15.70
N ALA A 277 -7.81 3.76 -14.83
CA ALA A 277 -8.79 4.82 -14.58
C ALA A 277 -8.14 6.14 -14.13
N LEU A 278 -7.07 6.06 -13.35
CA LEU A 278 -6.33 7.23 -12.85
C LEU A 278 -5.21 7.69 -13.79
N SER A 279 -4.85 6.89 -14.81
CA SER A 279 -3.75 7.18 -15.76
C SER A 279 -2.43 7.55 -15.08
N GLN A 280 -2.15 6.95 -13.91
CA GLN A 280 -0.99 7.29 -13.07
C GLN A 280 -0.04 6.09 -12.95
N ASP A 281 1.12 6.19 -13.59
CA ASP A 281 2.33 5.52 -13.12
C ASP A 281 3.02 6.43 -12.08
N TRP A 282 3.75 5.83 -11.13
CA TRP A 282 4.54 6.63 -10.20
C TRP A 282 5.66 7.34 -10.94
N ASP A 283 5.76 8.65 -10.73
CA ASP A 283 6.91 9.44 -11.19
C ASP A 283 8.20 8.79 -10.69
N LYS A 284 9.13 8.59 -11.61
CA LYS A 284 10.43 7.99 -11.30
C LYS A 284 11.17 8.76 -10.20
N GLU A 285 10.93 10.06 -10.10
CA GLU A 285 11.52 10.88 -9.05
C GLU A 285 10.97 10.52 -7.66
N ILE A 286 9.66 10.29 -7.53
CA ILE A 286 9.04 9.81 -6.27
C ILE A 286 9.59 8.43 -5.92
N VAL A 287 9.71 7.53 -6.91
CA VAL A 287 10.27 6.20 -6.67
C VAL A 287 11.74 6.27 -6.26
N ARG A 288 12.51 7.23 -6.79
CA ARG A 288 13.90 7.50 -6.41
C ARG A 288 14.00 8.00 -4.97
N GLU A 289 13.17 8.96 -4.57
CA GLU A 289 13.13 9.48 -3.19
C GLU A 289 12.78 8.39 -2.17
N LEU A 290 11.93 7.44 -2.55
CA LEU A 290 11.52 6.31 -1.74
C LEU A 290 12.36 5.04 -2.00
N SER A 291 13.52 5.18 -2.64
CA SER A 291 14.52 4.11 -2.76
C SER A 291 15.47 4.13 -1.56
N ALA A 292 16.07 2.98 -1.23
CA ALA A 292 17.10 2.96 -0.19
C ALA A 292 18.39 3.63 -0.67
N VAL A 293 19.10 4.27 0.24
CA VAL A 293 20.51 4.62 0.06
C VAL A 293 21.35 3.86 1.08
N PHE A 294 22.61 3.58 0.75
CA PHE A 294 23.51 2.80 1.60
C PHE A 294 23.57 3.33 3.04
N MET A 295 23.59 4.66 3.21
CA MET A 295 23.61 5.30 4.54
C MET A 295 22.41 4.95 5.41
N MET A 296 21.24 4.66 4.84
CA MET A 296 20.05 4.26 5.62
C MET A 296 20.27 2.93 6.36
N TYR A 297 21.12 2.03 5.85
CA TYR A 297 21.46 0.77 6.51
C TYR A 297 22.43 0.93 7.67
N LEU A 298 23.15 2.06 7.75
CA LEU A 298 24.08 2.39 8.83
C LEU A 298 23.47 3.29 9.89
N ARG A 299 22.32 3.91 9.61
CA ARG A 299 21.62 4.81 10.53
C ARG A 299 20.90 4.03 11.62
N LEU A 300 21.27 4.27 12.87
CA LEU A 300 20.64 3.64 14.01
C LEU A 300 19.13 3.99 14.09
N PRO A 301 18.27 3.02 14.45
CA PRO A 301 16.83 3.22 14.45
C PRO A 301 16.39 3.95 15.73
N SER A 302 15.49 4.91 15.60
CA SER A 302 14.82 5.56 16.75
C SER A 302 13.86 4.61 17.45
N SER A 303 13.37 3.59 16.74
CA SER A 303 12.48 2.57 17.29
C SER A 303 13.15 1.61 18.30
N SER A 304 14.49 1.60 18.45
CA SER A 304 15.19 0.80 19.48
C SER A 304 15.50 1.63 20.72
N LEU A 305 15.18 1.09 21.91
CA LEU A 305 15.39 1.77 23.19
C LEU A 305 16.87 2.10 23.43
N SER A 306 17.75 1.13 23.16
CA SER A 306 19.18 1.24 23.45
C SER A 306 19.87 2.21 22.50
N TYR A 307 19.58 2.10 21.20
CA TYR A 307 20.18 2.99 20.21
C TYR A 307 19.64 4.42 20.29
N GLY A 308 18.33 4.59 20.52
CA GLY A 308 17.71 5.91 20.63
C GLY A 308 18.18 6.72 21.84
N ARG A 309 18.51 6.07 22.97
CA ARG A 309 18.99 6.76 24.18
C ARG A 309 20.49 7.06 24.19
N ILE A 310 21.31 6.15 23.66
CA ILE A 310 22.78 6.24 23.81
C ILE A 310 23.38 7.23 22.81
N PHE A 311 22.80 7.34 21.61
CA PHE A 311 23.47 8.06 20.53
C PHE A 311 22.85 9.43 20.22
N GLU A 312 21.69 9.82 20.79
CA GLU A 312 20.98 11.10 20.53
C GLU A 312 20.90 11.53 19.04
N LEU A 313 21.10 10.61 18.10
CA LEU A 313 21.07 10.85 16.66
C LEU A 313 19.63 10.74 16.16
N GLY A 314 18.76 11.61 16.68
CA GLY A 314 17.39 11.79 16.20
C GLY A 314 17.36 12.52 14.87
N THR A 315 17.84 11.90 13.79
CA THR A 315 17.57 12.44 12.45
C THR A 315 16.17 12.05 12.01
N PRO A 316 15.34 12.97 11.48
CA PRO A 316 13.99 12.67 10.97
C PRO A 316 13.99 11.76 9.72
N GLU A 317 15.15 11.28 9.27
CA GLU A 317 15.27 10.46 8.07
C GLU A 317 15.16 8.97 8.39
N LYS A 318 14.47 8.25 7.49
CA LYS A 318 14.15 6.82 7.63
C LYS A 318 15.40 5.94 7.83
N SER A 319 15.35 5.08 8.85
CA SER A 319 16.36 4.03 9.10
C SER A 319 15.97 2.70 8.44
N LEU A 320 16.97 2.00 7.89
CA LEU A 320 16.87 0.61 7.41
C LEU A 320 17.86 -0.30 8.14
N PHE A 321 18.30 0.09 9.33
CA PHE A 321 19.24 -0.70 10.11
C PHE A 321 18.66 -2.06 10.47
N LEU A 322 19.37 -3.10 10.07
CA LEU A 322 18.90 -4.48 10.20
C LEU A 322 19.22 -5.10 11.57
N GLY A 323 20.13 -4.48 12.32
CA GLY A 323 20.69 -5.03 13.54
C GLY A 323 22.16 -5.44 13.38
N GLY A 324 23.03 -4.96 14.26
CA GLY A 324 24.43 -5.35 14.33
C GLY A 324 24.59 -6.85 14.59
N MET A 325 23.77 -7.42 15.48
CA MET A 325 23.81 -8.85 15.79
C MET A 325 23.41 -9.72 14.60
N LEU A 326 22.38 -9.30 13.86
CA LEU A 326 21.95 -9.97 12.63
C LEU A 326 23.08 -9.98 11.60
N LEU A 327 23.70 -8.82 11.35
CA LEU A 327 24.81 -8.69 10.39
C LEU A 327 26.04 -9.53 10.81
N CYS A 328 26.43 -9.49 12.08
CA CYS A 328 27.56 -10.25 12.61
C CYS A 328 27.35 -11.76 12.46
N LEU A 329 26.21 -12.29 12.92
CA LEU A 329 25.91 -13.72 12.83
C LEU A 329 25.71 -14.17 11.39
N ALA A 330 25.07 -13.36 10.54
CA ALA A 330 24.90 -13.67 9.13
C ALA A 330 26.26 -13.74 8.40
N SER A 331 27.18 -12.84 8.73
CA SER A 331 28.56 -12.85 8.21
C SER A 331 29.29 -14.13 8.62
N ILE A 332 29.21 -14.52 9.89
CA ILE A 332 29.79 -15.79 10.37
C ILE A 332 29.17 -16.98 9.61
N GLY A 333 27.86 -17.00 9.42
CA GLY A 333 27.15 -18.04 8.68
C GLY A 333 27.54 -18.10 7.20
N ALA A 334 27.73 -16.96 6.55
CA ALA A 334 28.21 -16.88 5.18
C ALA A 334 29.66 -17.37 5.05
N MET A 335 30.53 -16.97 5.97
CA MET A 335 31.94 -17.41 5.99
C MET A 335 32.08 -18.90 6.33
N ALA A 336 31.18 -19.47 7.13
CA ALA A 336 31.18 -20.88 7.50
C ALA A 336 31.14 -21.85 6.30
N ILE A 337 30.73 -21.39 5.11
CA ILE A 337 30.75 -22.15 3.86
C ILE A 337 32.18 -22.43 3.38
N PHE A 338 33.10 -21.50 3.62
CA PHE A 338 34.48 -21.55 3.11
C PHE A 338 35.44 -22.31 4.03
N PHE A 339 35.09 -22.46 5.30
CA PHE A 339 35.92 -23.19 6.26
C PHE A 339 35.67 -24.70 6.21
N LYS A 340 36.75 -25.50 6.16
CA LYS A 340 36.66 -26.96 6.34
C LYS A 340 35.93 -27.26 7.65
N GLN A 341 34.80 -27.94 7.55
CA GLN A 341 34.10 -28.44 8.74
C GLN A 341 34.99 -29.50 9.41
N PRO A 342 35.13 -29.48 10.75
CA PRO A 342 35.95 -30.47 11.44
C PRO A 342 35.47 -31.88 11.07
N PRO A 343 36.38 -32.80 10.70
CA PRO A 343 36.00 -34.17 10.37
C PRO A 343 35.36 -34.81 11.60
N LEU A 344 34.23 -35.48 11.39
CA LEU A 344 33.68 -36.41 12.37
C LEU A 344 34.37 -37.75 12.18
N GLU A 345 34.64 -38.44 13.29
CA GLU A 345 35.32 -39.73 13.34
C GLU A 345 34.80 -40.72 12.29
N GLN A 346 35.76 -41.45 11.72
CA GLN A 346 35.67 -42.32 10.55
C GLN A 346 34.46 -43.26 10.61
N THR A 347 33.57 -43.16 9.62
CA THR A 347 32.52 -44.16 9.38
C THR A 347 32.43 -44.48 7.88
N GLY A 348 32.14 -45.74 7.57
CA GLY A 348 32.41 -46.41 6.28
C GLY A 348 31.76 -45.84 4.99
N PRO A 349 32.00 -46.48 3.83
CA PRO A 349 31.79 -45.89 2.49
C PRO A 349 30.35 -45.51 2.16
N LYS A 350 29.34 -46.25 2.63
CA LYS A 350 27.92 -45.92 2.40
C LYS A 350 27.46 -44.67 3.16
N VAL A 351 28.02 -44.44 4.36
CA VAL A 351 27.71 -43.29 5.20
C VAL A 351 28.36 -42.03 4.63
N HIS A 352 29.57 -42.18 4.06
CA HIS A 352 30.32 -41.09 3.44
C HIS A 352 29.59 -40.45 2.24
N LEU A 353 28.98 -41.27 1.37
CA LEU A 353 28.20 -40.78 0.21
C LEU A 353 26.97 -39.97 0.65
N THR A 354 26.23 -40.42 1.65
CA THR A 354 25.08 -39.67 2.20
C THR A 354 25.49 -38.34 2.82
N HIS A 355 26.60 -38.30 3.57
CA HIS A 355 27.12 -37.06 4.15
C HIS A 355 27.55 -36.04 3.08
N SER A 356 28.13 -36.50 1.97
CA SER A 356 28.53 -35.62 0.87
C SER A 356 27.34 -34.92 0.22
N ARG A 357 26.21 -35.64 0.06
CA ARG A 357 24.98 -35.11 -0.55
C ARG A 357 24.25 -34.14 0.36
N GLU A 358 24.14 -34.44 1.66
CA GLU A 358 23.53 -33.55 2.67
C GLU A 358 24.29 -32.23 2.78
N ARG A 359 25.64 -32.29 2.81
CA ARG A 359 26.49 -31.08 2.87
C ARG A 359 26.42 -30.26 1.58
N SER A 360 26.36 -30.92 0.42
CA SER A 360 26.19 -30.25 -0.88
C SER A 360 24.86 -29.48 -0.95
N LEU A 361 23.76 -30.07 -0.45
CA LEU A 361 22.46 -29.40 -0.39
C LEU A 361 22.48 -28.18 0.54
N LEU A 362 23.04 -28.31 1.75
CA LEU A 362 23.14 -27.18 2.67
C LEU A 362 24.01 -26.05 2.09
N ARG A 363 25.11 -26.40 1.40
CA ARG A 363 25.95 -25.43 0.69
C ARG A 363 25.18 -24.69 -0.40
N ARG A 364 24.38 -25.39 -1.20
CA ARG A 364 23.49 -24.77 -2.21
C ARG A 364 22.47 -23.83 -1.56
N CYS A 365 21.85 -24.24 -0.46
CA CYS A 365 20.96 -23.36 0.31
C CYS A 365 21.69 -22.10 0.75
N ASN A 366 22.87 -22.22 1.36
CA ASN A 366 23.59 -21.03 1.84
C ASN A 366 24.02 -20.11 0.69
N ILE A 367 24.46 -20.65 -0.44
CA ILE A 367 24.76 -19.86 -1.65
C ILE A 367 23.52 -19.10 -2.10
N PHE A 368 22.36 -19.78 -2.18
CA PHE A 368 21.10 -19.15 -2.51
C PHE A 368 20.79 -17.98 -1.56
N TYR A 369 20.87 -18.18 -0.24
CA TYR A 369 20.56 -17.12 0.74
C TYR A 369 21.55 -15.95 0.68
N ILE A 370 22.84 -16.19 0.42
CA ILE A 370 23.82 -15.11 0.19
C ILE A 370 23.48 -14.33 -1.08
N SER A 371 23.26 -15.04 -2.20
CA SER A 371 22.94 -14.41 -3.48
C SER A 371 21.64 -13.62 -3.40
N MET A 372 20.60 -14.16 -2.76
CA MET A 372 19.32 -13.48 -2.63
C MET A 372 19.36 -12.32 -1.63
N ALA A 373 20.17 -12.39 -0.57
CA ALA A 373 20.46 -11.24 0.28
C ALA A 373 21.07 -10.10 -0.56
N PHE A 374 22.07 -10.41 -1.38
CA PHE A 374 22.69 -9.43 -2.27
C PHE A 374 21.69 -8.85 -3.30
N VAL A 375 20.88 -9.69 -3.94
CA VAL A 375 19.84 -9.24 -4.88
C VAL A 375 18.80 -8.37 -4.18
N ALA A 376 18.32 -8.75 -2.99
CA ALA A 376 17.37 -7.95 -2.22
C ALA A 376 17.95 -6.58 -1.83
N PHE A 377 19.23 -6.53 -1.45
CA PHE A 377 19.95 -5.29 -1.21
C PHE A 377 20.03 -4.42 -2.48
N LEU A 378 20.43 -4.98 -3.63
CA LEU A 378 20.49 -4.22 -4.87
C LEU A 378 19.12 -3.68 -5.31
N LEU A 379 18.07 -4.48 -5.15
CA LEU A 379 16.70 -4.07 -5.49
C LEU A 379 16.16 -3.02 -4.50
N SER A 380 16.57 -3.04 -3.24
CA SER A 380 16.15 -2.02 -2.27
C SER A 380 16.72 -0.65 -2.58
N LEU A 381 17.91 -0.58 -3.17
CA LEU A 381 18.52 0.66 -3.66
C LEU A 381 17.72 1.31 -4.80
N GLY A 382 16.76 0.59 -5.39
CA GLY A 382 15.80 1.13 -6.34
C GLY A 382 16.45 1.91 -7.48
N MET A 383 16.01 3.15 -7.69
CA MET A 383 16.62 4.06 -8.68
C MET A 383 17.65 5.02 -8.07
N ALA A 384 17.99 4.87 -6.79
CA ALA A 384 18.95 5.70 -6.07
C ALA A 384 20.41 5.18 -6.14
N LEU A 385 20.71 4.24 -7.05
CA LEU A 385 22.07 3.69 -7.24
C LEU A 385 23.14 4.74 -7.59
N ALA A 386 22.74 5.94 -7.97
CA ALA A 386 23.66 7.03 -8.25
C ALA A 386 23.67 8.03 -7.09
N PRO A 387 24.77 8.09 -6.31
CA PRO A 387 24.93 9.11 -5.29
C PRO A 387 25.15 10.45 -6.01
N ILE A 388 24.37 11.46 -5.64
CA ILE A 388 24.53 12.87 -6.00
C ILE A 388 23.95 13.26 -7.38
N HIS A 389 23.08 14.27 -7.38
CA HIS A 389 22.75 15.08 -8.56
C HIS A 389 24.00 15.81 -9.07
N THR A 390 24.89 15.11 -9.76
CA THR A 390 25.78 15.79 -10.70
C THR A 390 24.96 16.00 -11.97
N LYS A 391 24.24 17.13 -12.03
CA LYS A 391 23.76 17.68 -13.30
C LYS A 391 25.00 17.88 -14.18
N GLY A 392 25.35 16.91 -15.03
CA GLY A 392 26.51 17.04 -15.92
C GLY A 392 27.16 15.77 -16.46
N LEU A 393 26.97 14.58 -15.87
CA LEU A 393 27.58 13.34 -16.38
C LEU A 393 26.53 12.32 -16.82
N GLY A 394 26.55 11.96 -18.11
CA GLY A 394 25.71 10.90 -18.69
C GLY A 394 25.85 9.53 -18.01
N LEU A 395 26.91 9.33 -17.22
CA LEU A 395 27.12 8.15 -16.38
C LEU A 395 25.99 7.94 -15.35
N TYR A 396 25.40 9.01 -14.81
CA TYR A 396 24.26 8.93 -13.90
C TYR A 396 23.05 8.28 -14.58
N GLN A 397 22.70 8.76 -15.77
CA GLN A 397 21.57 8.21 -16.53
C GLN A 397 21.83 6.77 -16.92
N ILE A 398 23.08 6.40 -17.25
CA ILE A 398 23.47 5.01 -17.53
C ILE A 398 23.30 4.12 -16.28
N LEU A 399 23.76 4.56 -15.10
CA LEU A 399 23.65 3.80 -13.86
C LEU A 399 22.20 3.62 -13.40
N VAL A 400 21.36 4.66 -13.49
CA VAL A 400 19.92 4.54 -13.21
C VAL A 400 19.25 3.65 -14.25
N TRP A 401 19.63 3.77 -15.53
CA TRP A 401 19.09 2.94 -16.60
C TRP A 401 19.41 1.46 -16.41
N LEU A 402 20.64 1.14 -16.01
CA LEU A 402 21.14 -0.20 -15.70
C LEU A 402 20.76 -0.70 -14.30
N SER A 403 20.06 0.11 -13.48
CA SER A 403 19.59 -0.36 -12.17
C SER A 403 18.74 -1.62 -12.32
N PRO A 404 19.01 -2.69 -11.56
CA PRO A 404 18.18 -3.89 -11.58
C PRO A 404 16.70 -3.60 -11.31
N TYR A 405 16.40 -2.64 -10.43
CA TYR A 405 15.02 -2.25 -10.15
C TYR A 405 14.36 -1.53 -11.33
N ASN A 406 15.10 -0.65 -12.04
CA ASN A 406 14.57 0.06 -13.19
C ASN A 406 14.23 -0.90 -14.36
N LEU A 407 14.98 -1.99 -14.51
CA LEU A 407 14.63 -3.06 -15.46
C LEU A 407 13.31 -3.73 -15.08
N LEU A 408 13.11 -4.04 -13.79
CA LEU A 408 11.82 -4.57 -13.32
C LEU A 408 10.69 -3.57 -13.55
N TYR A 409 10.89 -2.30 -13.18
CA TYR A 409 9.92 -1.21 -13.36
C TYR A 409 9.45 -1.08 -14.81
N LYS A 410 10.35 -1.25 -15.78
CA LYS A 410 10.05 -1.13 -17.22
C LYS A 410 9.45 -2.39 -17.84
N PHE A 411 9.98 -3.56 -17.50
CA PHE A 411 9.72 -4.78 -18.27
C PHE A 411 8.84 -5.80 -17.55
N VAL A 412 8.71 -5.71 -16.22
CA VAL A 412 7.93 -6.67 -15.45
C VAL A 412 6.61 -6.02 -15.01
N PRO A 413 5.45 -6.51 -15.50
CA PRO A 413 4.15 -5.97 -15.12
C PRO A 413 3.96 -5.88 -13.60
N GLY A 414 3.39 -4.78 -13.15
CA GLY A 414 3.13 -4.49 -11.73
C GLY A 414 4.22 -3.69 -11.02
N PHE A 415 5.49 -3.76 -11.44
CA PHE A 415 6.58 -3.02 -10.78
C PHE A 415 6.50 -1.50 -10.97
N SER A 416 5.85 -1.01 -12.03
CA SER A 416 5.57 0.42 -12.19
C SER A 416 4.56 0.98 -11.18
N SER A 417 3.83 0.10 -10.50
CA SER A 417 2.89 0.46 -9.41
C SER A 417 3.57 0.51 -8.03
N ILE A 418 4.85 0.15 -7.93
CA ILE A 418 5.61 0.13 -6.68
C ILE A 418 6.38 1.45 -6.54
N ARG A 419 6.01 2.24 -5.54
CA ARG A 419 6.67 3.53 -5.25
C ARG A 419 7.82 3.44 -4.27
N SER A 420 7.89 2.39 -3.44
CA SER A 420 8.85 2.29 -2.32
C SER A 420 9.77 1.08 -2.42
N PRO A 421 10.80 1.11 -3.31
CA PRO A 421 11.75 0.01 -3.47
C PRO A 421 12.48 -0.36 -2.18
N TYR A 422 12.70 0.60 -1.27
CA TYR A 422 13.42 0.35 -0.01
C TYR A 422 12.87 -0.86 0.76
N ARG A 423 11.57 -1.17 0.59
CA ARG A 423 10.86 -2.28 1.24
C ARG A 423 11.42 -3.66 0.89
N PHE A 424 12.26 -3.80 -0.13
CA PHE A 424 13.06 -5.02 -0.33
C PHE A 424 14.00 -5.33 0.85
N SER A 425 14.29 -4.34 1.72
CA SER A 425 15.08 -4.52 2.95
C SER A 425 14.55 -5.63 3.86
N ILE A 426 13.25 -5.89 3.89
CA ILE A 426 12.69 -6.98 4.72
C ILE A 426 13.06 -8.37 4.16
N PHE A 427 13.21 -8.49 2.85
CA PHE A 427 13.68 -9.73 2.23
C PHE A 427 15.18 -9.91 2.47
N LEU A 428 15.95 -8.81 2.43
CA LEU A 428 17.35 -8.83 2.87
C LEU A 428 17.44 -9.32 4.33
N ALA A 429 16.63 -8.78 5.24
CA ALA A 429 16.57 -9.22 6.63
C ALA A 429 16.22 -10.71 6.75
N LEU A 430 15.24 -11.20 5.97
CA LEU A 430 14.86 -12.62 5.93
C LEU A 430 16.04 -13.52 5.56
N PHE A 431 16.73 -13.20 4.46
CA PHE A 431 17.83 -14.02 3.98
C PHE A 431 19.04 -13.99 4.92
N LEU A 432 19.34 -12.81 5.49
CA LEU A 432 20.37 -12.67 6.53
C LEU A 432 19.98 -13.43 7.80
N ALA A 433 18.71 -13.48 8.19
CA ALA A 433 18.28 -14.21 9.38
C ALA A 433 18.50 -15.72 9.24
N VAL A 434 18.26 -16.27 8.05
CA VAL A 434 18.60 -17.67 7.74
C VAL A 434 20.11 -17.91 7.86
N LEU A 435 20.94 -17.01 7.32
CA LEU A 435 22.40 -17.07 7.45
C LEU A 435 22.86 -16.91 8.90
N ALA A 436 22.21 -16.06 9.69
CA ALA A 436 22.51 -15.87 11.11
C ALA A 436 22.24 -17.15 11.90
N GLY A 437 21.14 -17.86 11.60
CA GLY A 437 20.91 -19.20 12.14
C GLY A 437 22.05 -20.17 11.81
N ALA A 438 22.56 -20.15 10.58
CA ALA A 438 23.73 -20.94 10.19
C ALA A 438 25.01 -20.53 10.95
N GLY A 439 25.19 -19.23 11.23
CA GLY A 439 26.27 -18.71 12.05
C GLY A 439 26.22 -19.19 13.50
N VAL A 440 25.04 -19.14 14.13
CA VAL A 440 24.81 -19.68 15.49
C VAL A 440 25.13 -21.17 15.54
N LEU A 441 24.65 -21.93 14.55
CA LEU A 441 24.94 -23.35 14.44
C LEU A 441 26.45 -23.62 14.34
N TRP A 442 27.17 -22.83 13.56
CA TRP A 442 28.62 -22.95 13.43
C TRP A 442 29.34 -22.65 14.75
N LEU A 443 28.92 -21.61 15.48
CA LEU A 443 29.46 -21.26 16.80
C LEU A 443 29.20 -22.38 17.83
N CYS A 444 27.97 -22.89 17.93
CA CYS A 444 27.62 -23.96 18.87
C CYS A 444 28.43 -25.25 18.66
N ARG A 445 28.85 -25.53 17.42
CA ARG A 445 29.72 -26.69 17.09
C ARG A 445 31.19 -26.45 17.45
N ARG A 446 31.66 -25.20 17.45
CA ARG A 446 33.04 -24.82 17.80
C ARG A 446 33.26 -24.64 19.30
N VAL A 447 32.23 -24.24 20.03
CA VAL A 447 32.31 -23.98 21.47
C VAL A 447 32.24 -25.28 22.28
N ARG A 448 33.22 -25.47 23.18
CA ARG A 448 33.25 -26.61 24.12
C ARG A 448 31.97 -26.67 24.96
N SER A 449 31.50 -27.88 25.29
CA SER A 449 30.22 -28.10 25.95
C SER A 449 29.99 -27.25 27.20
N GLN A 450 31.04 -26.99 28.00
CA GLN A 450 30.96 -26.19 29.23
C GLN A 450 30.71 -24.68 29.01
N TRP A 451 31.09 -24.14 27.85
CA TRP A 451 30.94 -22.72 27.51
C TRP A 451 29.68 -22.42 26.70
N ARG A 452 28.90 -23.45 26.36
CA ARG A 452 27.70 -23.30 25.51
C ARG A 452 26.63 -22.42 26.15
N TRP A 453 26.38 -22.57 27.45
CA TRP A 453 25.41 -21.75 28.16
C TRP A 453 25.84 -20.29 28.24
N VAL A 454 27.15 -20.03 28.37
CA VAL A 454 27.70 -18.67 28.34
C VAL A 454 27.46 -18.03 26.97
N LEU A 455 27.72 -18.75 25.88
CA LEU A 455 27.39 -18.27 24.53
C LEU A 455 25.90 -17.98 24.40
N ILE A 456 25.01 -18.92 24.79
CA ILE A 456 23.56 -18.72 24.66
C ILE A 456 23.08 -17.52 25.48
N LEU A 457 23.54 -17.37 26.72
CA LEU A 457 23.22 -16.22 27.57
C LEU A 457 23.72 -14.92 26.94
N PHE A 458 24.94 -14.92 26.39
CA PHE A 458 25.47 -13.76 25.67
C PHE A 458 24.61 -13.38 24.46
N LEU A 459 24.23 -14.36 23.62
CA LEU A 459 23.35 -14.12 22.47
C LEU A 459 22.01 -13.50 22.92
N ILE A 460 21.40 -14.05 23.96
CA ILE A 460 20.14 -13.55 24.51
C ILE A 460 20.30 -12.11 25.02
N SER A 461 21.35 -11.84 25.80
CA SER A 461 21.60 -10.50 26.36
C SER A 461 21.79 -9.46 25.26
N VAL A 462 22.56 -9.77 24.21
CA VAL A 462 22.76 -8.87 23.07
C VAL A 462 21.45 -8.65 22.32
N MET A 463 20.65 -9.70 22.11
CA MET A 463 19.37 -9.59 21.41
C MET A 463 18.35 -8.75 22.20
N ILE A 464 18.28 -8.93 23.52
CA ILE A 464 17.45 -8.05 24.39
C ILE A 464 17.96 -6.62 24.29
N PHE A 465 19.27 -6.40 24.38
CA PHE A 465 19.83 -5.05 24.29
C PHE A 465 19.54 -4.39 22.94
N GLU A 466 19.69 -5.10 21.83
CA GLU A 466 19.63 -4.52 20.48
C GLU A 466 18.19 -4.35 19.96
N LEU A 467 17.35 -5.37 20.18
CA LEU A 467 16.02 -5.46 19.56
C LEU A 467 14.93 -4.84 20.42
N TRP A 468 15.17 -4.54 21.71
CA TRP A 468 14.12 -4.02 22.57
C TRP A 468 13.60 -2.67 22.06
N PRO A 469 12.30 -2.56 21.74
CA PRO A 469 11.78 -1.36 21.14
C PRO A 469 11.71 -0.23 22.18
N ALA A 470 11.82 1.00 21.69
CA ALA A 470 11.43 2.17 22.44
C ALA A 470 9.94 2.05 22.85
N PRO A 471 9.52 2.66 23.97
CA PRO A 471 8.13 2.60 24.42
C PRO A 471 7.17 2.99 23.29
N LEU A 472 6.30 2.06 22.92
CA LEU A 472 5.33 2.29 21.85
C LEU A 472 4.26 3.27 22.35
N ARG A 473 3.99 4.29 21.53
CA ARG A 473 2.85 5.18 21.74
C ARG A 473 1.58 4.47 21.30
N PHE A 474 0.54 4.59 22.10
CA PHE A 474 -0.80 4.10 21.78
C PHE A 474 -1.80 5.25 21.91
N VAL A 475 -2.70 5.35 20.94
CA VAL A 475 -3.73 6.37 20.86
C VAL A 475 -5.08 5.69 20.96
N LYS A 476 -5.96 6.22 21.81
CA LYS A 476 -7.32 5.73 21.94
C LYS A 476 -8.09 6.03 20.66
N VAL A 477 -8.75 5.03 20.10
CA VAL A 477 -9.55 5.12 18.88
C VAL A 477 -10.98 4.64 19.20
N PRO A 478 -12.03 5.34 18.72
CA PRO A 478 -13.41 4.93 18.93
C PRO A 478 -13.67 3.50 18.46
N GLY A 479 -14.16 2.64 19.35
CA GLY A 479 -14.52 1.25 19.02
C GLY A 479 -16.01 1.05 18.72
N LYS A 480 -16.84 2.06 19.01
CA LYS A 480 -18.30 2.05 18.88
C LYS A 480 -18.82 3.40 18.40
N LEU A 481 -20.06 3.42 17.91
CA LEU A 481 -20.71 4.63 17.39
C LEU A 481 -20.95 5.69 18.48
N GLU A 482 -21.12 5.29 19.74
CA GLU A 482 -21.33 6.23 20.84
C GLU A 482 -20.05 7.01 21.22
N GLU A 483 -18.88 6.53 20.76
CA GLU A 483 -17.58 7.12 21.05
C GLU A 483 -17.12 8.11 19.96
N VAL A 484 -17.76 8.13 18.78
CA VAL A 484 -17.50 9.12 17.72
C VAL A 484 -18.31 10.39 17.94
N PRO A 485 -17.93 11.53 17.32
CA PRO A 485 -18.71 12.77 17.42
C PRO A 485 -20.20 12.56 17.10
N HIS A 486 -21.08 13.17 17.91
CA HIS A 486 -22.55 12.96 17.87
C HIS A 486 -23.19 13.25 16.50
N ILE A 487 -22.54 14.05 15.66
CA ILE A 487 -22.97 14.28 14.26
C ILE A 487 -23.08 12.98 13.47
N TYR A 488 -22.21 11.98 13.71
CA TYR A 488 -22.23 10.73 12.96
C TYR A 488 -23.41 9.82 13.30
N GLN A 489 -24.04 10.01 14.48
CA GLN A 489 -25.31 9.36 14.79
C GLN A 489 -26.43 9.88 13.89
N HIS A 490 -26.40 11.16 13.50
CA HIS A 490 -27.32 11.77 12.54
C HIS A 490 -26.96 11.42 11.10
N VAL A 491 -25.67 11.36 10.75
CA VAL A 491 -25.24 10.91 9.41
C VAL A 491 -25.74 9.48 9.13
N LYS A 492 -25.78 8.62 10.15
CA LYS A 492 -26.29 7.25 10.03
C LYS A 492 -27.78 7.18 9.66
N THR A 493 -28.58 8.19 9.98
CA THR A 493 -30.01 8.22 9.65
C THR A 493 -30.29 8.70 8.23
N LEU A 494 -29.29 9.26 7.53
CA LEU A 494 -29.42 9.67 6.13
C LEU A 494 -29.73 8.47 5.21
N PRO A 495 -30.29 8.70 4.01
CA PRO A 495 -30.47 7.65 3.00
C PRO A 495 -29.18 6.88 2.69
N SER A 496 -29.28 5.60 2.32
CA SER A 496 -28.10 4.74 2.08
C SER A 496 -27.21 5.20 0.92
N ASP A 497 -27.80 5.89 -0.05
CA ASP A 497 -27.14 6.45 -1.23
C ASP A 497 -26.65 7.89 -1.02
N ALA A 498 -26.83 8.46 0.19
CA ALA A 498 -26.41 9.81 0.53
C ALA A 498 -24.91 10.04 0.25
N ALA A 499 -24.63 11.07 -0.55
CA ALA A 499 -23.29 11.55 -0.81
C ALA A 499 -22.99 12.77 0.05
N LEU A 500 -21.95 12.67 0.89
CA LEU A 500 -21.55 13.72 1.82
C LEU A 500 -20.08 14.09 1.67
N ILE A 501 -19.77 15.31 2.09
CA ILE A 501 -18.42 15.86 2.09
C ILE A 501 -18.05 16.31 3.51
N GLU A 502 -16.91 15.87 4.00
CA GLU A 502 -16.33 16.36 5.25
C GLU A 502 -15.65 17.71 4.97
N PHE A 503 -16.17 18.78 5.58
CA PHE A 503 -15.71 20.15 5.34
C PHE A 503 -14.99 20.72 6.58
N PRO A 504 -13.81 21.34 6.44
CA PRO A 504 -13.13 21.69 5.19
C PRO A 504 -12.47 20.47 4.52
N LEU A 505 -12.29 20.53 3.20
CA LEU A 505 -11.63 19.46 2.45
C LEU A 505 -10.14 19.41 2.81
N ALA A 506 -9.83 18.60 3.82
CA ALA A 506 -8.52 18.49 4.42
C ALA A 506 -7.59 17.61 3.55
N ILE A 507 -7.32 18.04 2.30
CA ILE A 507 -6.50 17.27 1.36
C ILE A 507 -5.13 16.91 1.97
N SER A 508 -4.62 15.76 1.54
CA SER A 508 -3.38 15.09 1.93
C SER A 508 -2.07 15.88 1.78
N SER A 509 -2.11 17.21 1.59
CA SER A 509 -0.91 18.05 1.43
C SER A 509 -0.25 18.41 2.76
N SER A 510 -0.98 18.32 3.88
CA SER A 510 -0.41 18.52 5.23
C SER A 510 -0.64 17.31 6.12
N GLU A 511 0.24 17.10 7.09
CA GLU A 511 0.16 15.98 8.01
C GLU A 511 -1.15 15.95 8.81
N ARG A 512 -1.57 17.11 9.32
CA ARG A 512 -2.87 17.27 10.01
C ARG A 512 -4.04 16.99 9.07
N GLY A 513 -3.95 17.39 7.80
CA GLY A 513 -5.01 17.13 6.82
C GLY A 513 -5.13 15.64 6.49
N MET A 514 -4.00 14.94 6.33
CA MET A 514 -3.96 13.49 6.15
C MET A 514 -4.59 12.76 7.34
N GLU A 515 -4.28 13.17 8.57
CA GLU A 515 -4.89 12.58 9.76
C GLU A 515 -6.39 12.85 9.86
N ALA A 516 -6.84 14.08 9.60
CA ALA A 516 -8.25 14.43 9.62
C ALA A 516 -9.06 13.61 8.61
N THR A 517 -8.64 13.60 7.34
CA THR A 517 -9.35 12.87 6.26
C THR A 517 -9.39 11.37 6.52
N SER A 518 -8.27 10.76 6.92
CA SER A 518 -8.26 9.32 7.26
C SER A 518 -9.07 8.99 8.50
N ARG A 519 -9.13 9.88 9.50
CA ARG A 519 -10.01 9.74 10.67
C ARG A 519 -11.49 9.78 10.27
N TYR A 520 -11.89 10.68 9.38
CA TYR A 520 -13.25 10.74 8.87
C TYR A 520 -13.61 9.52 8.03
N MET A 521 -12.67 9.02 7.21
CA MET A 521 -12.83 7.71 6.58
C MET A 521 -13.08 6.63 7.64
N TYR A 522 -12.27 6.54 8.69
CA TYR A 522 -12.53 5.57 9.76
C TYR A 522 -13.91 5.74 10.41
N PHE A 523 -14.35 6.98 10.67
CA PHE A 523 -15.69 7.23 11.21
C PHE A 523 -16.82 6.82 10.25
N SER A 524 -16.56 6.85 8.94
CA SER A 524 -17.51 6.36 7.96
C SER A 524 -17.84 4.87 8.09
N THR A 525 -16.99 4.08 8.74
CA THR A 525 -17.27 2.66 9.01
C THR A 525 -18.46 2.43 9.95
N PHE A 526 -18.93 3.47 10.65
CA PHE A 526 -20.09 3.37 11.53
C PHE A 526 -21.43 3.68 10.82
N HIS A 527 -21.40 4.27 9.63
CA HIS A 527 -22.60 4.68 8.88
C HIS A 527 -22.62 4.27 7.39
N TRP A 528 -21.47 3.95 6.79
CA TRP A 528 -21.30 3.49 5.41
C TRP A 528 -21.95 4.37 4.34
N ARG A 529 -22.04 5.69 4.60
CA ARG A 529 -22.48 6.68 3.59
C ARG A 529 -21.31 7.05 2.70
N ARG A 530 -21.61 7.52 1.49
CA ARG A 530 -20.61 7.82 0.46
C ARG A 530 -19.91 9.14 0.80
N LEU A 531 -18.60 9.08 0.98
CA LEU A 531 -17.73 10.24 1.14
C LEU A 531 -17.22 10.70 -0.22
N VAL A 532 -17.25 12.00 -0.46
CA VAL A 532 -16.59 12.62 -1.62
C VAL A 532 -15.08 12.74 -1.39
N ASP A 533 -14.66 12.98 -0.15
CA ASP A 533 -13.28 13.04 0.27
C ASP A 533 -12.67 11.65 0.57
N GLY A 534 -11.35 11.57 0.73
CA GLY A 534 -10.65 10.31 1.00
C GLY A 534 -9.12 10.42 1.06
N TYR A 535 -8.48 9.46 1.73
CA TYR A 535 -7.05 9.33 1.92
C TYR A 535 -6.58 7.91 1.53
N THR A 536 -5.85 7.80 0.43
CA THR A 536 -5.34 6.52 -0.10
C THR A 536 -3.96 6.71 -0.76
N THR A 537 -3.45 5.65 -1.40
CA THR A 537 -2.19 5.72 -2.14
C THR A 537 -2.33 6.53 -3.43
N TYR A 538 -3.49 6.46 -4.09
CA TYR A 538 -3.83 7.26 -5.25
C TYR A 538 -5.10 8.07 -5.00
N ALA A 539 -5.02 9.40 -5.08
CA ALA A 539 -6.18 10.27 -4.95
C ALA A 539 -6.60 10.79 -6.33
N PRO A 540 -7.90 10.78 -6.68
CA PRO A 540 -8.40 11.37 -7.91
C PRO A 540 -8.08 12.85 -8.01
N ARG A 541 -7.71 13.31 -9.21
CA ARG A 541 -7.38 14.72 -9.44
C ARG A 541 -8.56 15.65 -9.13
N SER A 542 -9.79 15.19 -9.40
CA SER A 542 -11.02 15.93 -9.19
C SER A 542 -11.18 16.46 -7.76
N GLN A 543 -10.64 15.78 -6.75
CA GLN A 543 -10.70 16.26 -5.37
C GLN A 543 -9.84 17.50 -5.14
N PHE A 544 -8.64 17.53 -5.73
CA PHE A 544 -7.73 18.68 -5.65
C PHE A 544 -8.37 19.90 -6.29
N ASP A 545 -8.98 19.69 -7.46
CA ASP A 545 -9.68 20.75 -8.19
C ASP A 545 -10.91 21.24 -7.37
N LEU A 546 -11.68 20.33 -6.75
CA LEU A 546 -12.80 20.70 -5.87
C LEU A 546 -12.34 21.54 -4.67
N LYS A 547 -11.24 21.17 -4.00
CA LYS A 547 -10.70 21.97 -2.89
C LYS A 547 -10.27 23.35 -3.37
N GLU A 548 -9.56 23.44 -4.50
CA GLU A 548 -9.11 24.72 -5.04
C GLU A 548 -10.30 25.64 -5.31
N VAL A 549 -11.37 25.11 -5.89
CA VAL A 549 -12.62 25.85 -6.12
C VAL A 549 -13.23 26.29 -4.78
N LEU A 550 -13.43 25.39 -3.82
CA LEU A 550 -14.05 25.73 -2.53
C LEU A 550 -13.21 26.74 -1.72
N ALA A 551 -11.88 26.69 -1.82
CA ALA A 551 -10.98 27.61 -1.13
C ALA A 551 -10.93 29.01 -1.75
N ALA A 552 -11.09 29.11 -3.08
CA ALA A 552 -10.99 30.37 -3.81
C ALA A 552 -12.35 31.07 -4.03
N SER A 553 -13.47 30.37 -3.84
CA SER A 553 -14.78 30.81 -4.32
C SER A 553 -15.59 31.65 -3.33
N LYS A 554 -16.42 32.53 -3.91
CA LYS A 554 -17.61 33.12 -3.25
C LYS A 554 -18.72 32.06 -3.14
N THR A 555 -19.87 32.39 -2.56
CA THR A 555 -20.99 31.44 -2.35
C THR A 555 -21.46 30.74 -3.62
N LYS A 556 -21.72 31.47 -4.71
CA LYS A 556 -22.29 30.89 -5.94
C LYS A 556 -21.40 29.82 -6.64
N PRO A 557 -20.09 30.05 -6.90
CA PRO A 557 -19.25 29.01 -7.52
C PRO A 557 -19.03 27.79 -6.61
N ALA A 558 -18.96 27.99 -5.29
CA ALA A 558 -18.85 26.89 -4.34
C ALA A 558 -20.10 26.00 -4.36
N LEU A 559 -21.31 26.58 -4.30
CA LEU A 559 -22.56 25.83 -4.39
C LEU A 559 -22.67 25.06 -5.70
N SER A 560 -22.28 25.69 -6.81
CA SER A 560 -22.31 25.05 -8.14
C SER A 560 -21.37 23.85 -8.20
N ALA A 561 -20.16 23.96 -7.63
CA ALA A 561 -19.22 22.86 -7.56
C ALA A 561 -19.74 21.71 -6.67
N LEU A 562 -20.32 22.03 -5.51
CA LEU A 562 -20.92 21.01 -4.62
C LEU A 562 -22.03 20.23 -5.34
N LYS A 563 -22.94 20.92 -6.03
CA LYS A 563 -24.02 20.30 -6.80
C LYS A 563 -23.51 19.50 -8.00
N ALA A 564 -22.51 20.01 -8.72
CA ALA A 564 -21.93 19.32 -9.87
C ALA A 564 -21.24 18.00 -9.50
N PHE A 565 -20.65 17.91 -8.30
CA PHE A 565 -20.10 16.66 -7.76
C PHE A 565 -21.17 15.69 -7.24
N GLY A 566 -22.45 16.08 -7.25
CA GLY A 566 -23.55 15.29 -6.70
C GLY A 566 -23.55 15.25 -5.17
N ILE A 567 -22.92 16.21 -4.50
CA ILE A 567 -22.93 16.28 -3.03
C ILE A 567 -24.31 16.71 -2.57
N GLN A 568 -24.86 15.98 -1.61
CA GLN A 568 -26.18 16.24 -1.03
C GLN A 568 -26.08 16.77 0.40
N TYR A 569 -25.04 16.37 1.13
CA TYR A 569 -24.86 16.71 2.53
C TYR A 569 -23.45 17.24 2.81
N VAL A 570 -23.36 18.22 3.71
CA VAL A 570 -22.08 18.79 4.17
C VAL A 570 -21.97 18.60 5.67
N THR A 571 -20.95 17.89 6.11
CA THR A 571 -20.57 17.78 7.52
C THR A 571 -19.52 18.84 7.82
N ALA A 572 -19.94 19.90 8.51
CA ALA A 572 -19.09 21.04 8.83
C ALA A 572 -18.35 20.82 10.15
N HIS A 573 -17.01 20.79 10.11
CA HIS A 573 -16.14 20.76 11.29
C HIS A 573 -15.59 22.16 11.61
N TRP A 574 -16.33 22.94 12.39
CA TRP A 574 -16.03 24.36 12.61
C TRP A 574 -14.67 24.65 13.23
N ASN A 575 -14.11 23.72 14.02
CA ASN A 575 -12.81 23.91 14.66
C ASN A 575 -11.63 23.77 13.68
N ASP A 576 -11.82 23.07 12.58
CA ASP A 576 -10.75 22.79 11.59
C ASP A 576 -10.75 23.80 10.43
N MET A 577 -11.75 24.69 10.36
CA MET A 577 -11.91 25.68 9.29
C MET A 577 -11.16 26.98 9.51
N THR A 578 -10.63 27.54 8.43
CA THR A 578 -10.18 28.93 8.32
C THR A 578 -11.34 29.92 8.41
N ALA A 579 -11.05 31.20 8.68
CA ALA A 579 -12.07 32.25 8.72
C ALA A 579 -12.83 32.39 7.38
N LYS A 580 -12.14 32.17 6.24
CA LYS A 580 -12.75 32.22 4.91
C LYS A 580 -13.76 31.08 4.71
N GLU A 581 -13.38 29.86 5.06
CA GLU A 581 -14.24 28.68 4.97
C GLU A 581 -15.47 28.79 5.87
N LYS A 582 -15.30 29.31 7.10
CA LYS A 582 -16.42 29.61 8.01
C LYS A 582 -17.39 30.62 7.39
N THR A 583 -16.86 31.68 6.79
CA THR A 583 -17.67 32.72 6.15
C THR A 583 -18.43 32.16 4.95
N LEU A 584 -17.78 31.32 4.14
CA LEU A 584 -18.41 30.66 2.99
C LEU A 584 -19.64 29.83 3.41
N LEU A 585 -19.50 28.93 4.38
CA LEU A 585 -20.62 28.10 4.82
C LEU A 585 -21.75 28.92 5.47
N ARG A 586 -21.40 29.93 6.28
CA ARG A 586 -22.41 30.82 6.88
C ARG A 586 -23.19 31.59 5.83
N ASN A 587 -22.52 32.09 4.79
CA ASN A 587 -23.21 32.80 3.72
C ASN A 587 -24.12 31.85 2.94
N LEU A 588 -23.66 30.62 2.63
CA LEU A 588 -24.51 29.61 1.98
C LEU A 588 -25.74 29.24 2.82
N GLU A 589 -25.58 29.17 4.14
CA GLU A 589 -26.69 28.94 5.08
C GLU A 589 -27.68 30.12 5.11
N VAL A 590 -27.18 31.36 5.22
CA VAL A 590 -28.02 32.58 5.24
C VAL A 590 -28.76 32.78 3.92
N GLU A 591 -28.14 32.45 2.79
CA GLU A 591 -28.75 32.48 1.45
C GLU A 591 -29.78 31.35 1.24
N GLY A 592 -29.98 30.45 2.21
CA GLY A 592 -30.93 29.32 2.12
C GLY A 592 -30.43 28.12 1.33
N ASN A 593 -29.17 28.12 0.88
CA ASN A 593 -28.58 27.04 0.08
C ASN A 593 -28.13 25.84 0.91
N LEU A 594 -27.90 26.02 2.21
CA LEU A 594 -27.59 24.96 3.16
C LEU A 594 -28.62 24.93 4.29
N ILE A 595 -29.39 23.85 4.37
CA ILE A 595 -30.42 23.63 5.38
C ILE A 595 -29.81 22.82 6.53
N PRO A 596 -29.73 23.35 7.76
CA PRO A 596 -29.15 22.61 8.89
C PRO A 596 -30.10 21.51 9.35
N LEU A 597 -29.65 20.26 9.28
CA LEU A 597 -30.37 19.08 9.79
C LEU A 597 -30.03 18.79 11.26
N PHE A 598 -28.80 19.10 11.67
CA PHE A 598 -28.35 18.94 13.05
C PHE A 598 -27.30 19.99 13.39
N ARG A 599 -27.45 20.66 14.54
CA ARG A 599 -26.46 21.59 15.10
C ARG A 599 -25.89 21.04 16.40
N GLY A 600 -24.63 20.63 16.36
CA GLY A 600 -23.83 20.36 17.54
C GLY A 600 -22.96 21.57 17.92
N ARG A 601 -22.20 21.42 19.00
CA ARG A 601 -21.27 22.47 19.49
C ARG A 601 -20.15 22.77 18.50
N ASP A 602 -19.52 21.72 17.98
CA ASP A 602 -18.33 21.82 17.12
C ASP A 602 -18.60 21.38 15.66
N HIS A 603 -19.76 20.78 15.41
CA HIS A 603 -20.12 20.19 14.13
C HIS A 603 -21.55 20.53 13.72
N THR A 604 -21.79 20.67 12.42
CA THR A 604 -23.14 20.86 11.87
C THR A 604 -23.32 20.01 10.63
N LEU A 605 -24.46 19.31 10.55
CA LEU A 605 -24.86 18.57 9.36
C LEU A 605 -25.82 19.44 8.56
N PHE A 606 -25.44 19.75 7.33
CA PHE A 606 -26.26 20.48 6.38
C PHE A 606 -26.74 19.58 5.25
N GLN A 607 -27.93 19.85 4.74
CA GLN A 607 -28.41 19.38 3.45
C GLN A 607 -28.33 20.53 2.44
N ILE A 608 -27.86 20.23 1.23
CA ILE A 608 -27.85 21.22 0.14
C ILE A 608 -29.26 21.34 -0.43
N ASP A 609 -29.78 22.57 -0.49
CA ASP A 609 -31.07 22.83 -1.12
C ASP A 609 -30.94 22.76 -2.64
N ASN A 610 -31.62 21.78 -3.23
CA ASN A 610 -31.66 21.58 -4.68
C ASN A 610 -32.88 22.25 -5.34
N THR A 611 -33.72 22.97 -4.60
CA THR A 611 -34.99 23.52 -5.12
C THR A 611 -34.88 24.90 -5.79
N GLN A 612 -33.92 25.76 -5.42
CA GLN A 612 -33.86 27.17 -5.86
C GLN A 612 -33.17 27.47 -7.22
N TYR A 613 -33.24 26.60 -8.23
CA TYR A 613 -32.60 26.90 -9.54
C TYR A 613 -33.58 27.53 -10.54
N GLU A 614 -33.80 28.86 -10.47
CA GLU A 614 -34.57 29.65 -11.46
C GLU A 614 -33.64 30.42 -12.44
N ALA A 615 -33.97 30.42 -13.73
CA ALA A 615 -33.15 30.94 -14.83
C ALA A 615 -33.52 32.39 -15.22
N PHE A 616 -32.54 33.31 -15.26
CA PHE A 616 -32.71 34.73 -15.68
C PHE A 616 -32.26 34.96 -17.15
N ASN A 617 -32.97 35.86 -17.88
CA ASN A 617 -32.80 36.26 -19.31
C ASN A 617 -31.92 37.51 -19.48
N ILE A 618 -30.86 37.50 -20.32
CA ILE A 618 -30.07 38.69 -20.77
C ILE A 618 -29.57 38.49 -22.22
N GLU A 619 -29.48 39.56 -23.04
CA GLU A 619 -28.94 39.60 -24.42
C GLU A 619 -27.38 39.48 -24.49
N VAL A 620 -26.82 38.87 -25.54
CA VAL A 620 -25.47 38.24 -25.55
C VAL A 620 -24.41 38.98 -26.43
N PRO A 621 -23.23 39.38 -25.90
CA PRO A 621 -22.00 39.75 -26.64
C PRO A 621 -20.95 38.60 -26.70
N SER A 622 -19.80 38.77 -27.38
CA SER A 622 -18.82 37.79 -27.98
C SER A 622 -18.08 36.73 -27.11
N VAL A 623 -17.74 35.57 -27.75
CA VAL A 623 -17.20 34.31 -27.16
C VAL A 623 -15.71 34.39 -26.76
N GLU A 624 -15.36 33.99 -25.54
CA GLU A 624 -13.98 33.97 -25.02
C GLU A 624 -13.48 32.65 -24.37
N ARG A 625 -14.29 31.67 -23.94
CA ARG A 625 -13.75 30.44 -23.29
C ARG A 625 -14.48 29.15 -23.70
N LEU A 626 -13.84 27.99 -23.52
CA LEU A 626 -14.40 26.67 -23.84
C LEU A 626 -14.29 25.74 -22.60
N ALA A 627 -15.37 25.15 -22.14
CA ALA A 627 -15.35 24.03 -21.17
C ALA A 627 -16.11 22.85 -21.74
N ILE A 628 -15.93 21.68 -21.15
CA ILE A 628 -16.45 20.44 -21.69
C ILE A 628 -17.01 19.58 -20.54
N TYR A 629 -18.23 19.04 -20.67
CA TYR A 629 -18.92 18.23 -19.64
C TYR A 629 -19.43 16.88 -20.20
N GLU A 630 -19.84 15.93 -19.34
CA GLU A 630 -20.41 14.64 -19.74
C GLU A 630 -21.92 14.76 -20.01
N SER A 631 -22.41 14.05 -21.03
CA SER A 631 -23.82 13.76 -21.26
C SER A 631 -24.04 12.24 -21.20
N GLU A 632 -25.25 11.83 -20.80
CA GLU A 632 -25.66 10.51 -20.29
C GLU A 632 -24.88 9.26 -20.77
N ARG A 633 -24.58 8.36 -19.81
CA ARG A 633 -23.77 7.12 -19.85
C ARG A 633 -24.00 6.12 -21.01
N GLN A 634 -24.96 6.33 -21.92
CA GLN A 634 -25.26 5.42 -23.03
C GLN A 634 -24.77 5.90 -24.40
N HIS A 635 -24.46 7.19 -24.57
CA HIS A 635 -23.89 7.73 -25.80
C HIS A 635 -22.60 8.47 -25.48
N ARG A 636 -21.52 8.24 -26.24
CA ARG A 636 -20.19 8.84 -26.02
C ARG A 636 -20.19 10.31 -26.44
N SER A 637 -21.02 11.12 -25.80
CA SER A 637 -21.16 12.55 -26.02
C SER A 637 -20.50 13.34 -24.91
N VAL A 638 -20.11 14.56 -25.26
CA VAL A 638 -19.29 15.47 -24.51
C VAL A 638 -19.81 16.88 -24.80
N THR A 639 -20.25 17.60 -23.79
CA THR A 639 -20.95 18.87 -23.89
C THR A 639 -19.96 20.03 -23.90
N LEU A 640 -19.76 20.70 -25.03
CA LEU A 640 -18.94 21.92 -25.19
C LEU A 640 -19.69 23.17 -24.72
N CYS A 641 -19.17 23.86 -23.71
CA CYS A 641 -19.64 25.15 -23.20
C CYS A 641 -18.79 26.31 -23.73
N PHE A 642 -19.36 27.18 -24.56
CA PHE A 642 -18.75 28.43 -25.03
C PHE A 642 -19.01 29.57 -24.05
N TYR A 643 -18.02 30.20 -23.42
CA TYR A 643 -18.22 31.33 -22.49
C TYR A 643 -18.12 32.68 -23.18
N TYR A 644 -18.89 33.69 -22.77
CA TYR A 644 -18.89 35.05 -23.35
C TYR A 644 -18.52 36.14 -22.31
N GLN A 645 -17.82 37.21 -22.73
CA GLN A 645 -17.38 38.32 -21.86
C GLN A 645 -18.47 39.39 -21.74
N ILE A 646 -18.78 39.83 -20.50
CA ILE A 646 -19.52 41.05 -20.20
C ILE A 646 -18.60 41.94 -19.36
N ASP A 647 -18.57 43.24 -19.64
CA ASP A 647 -17.61 44.21 -19.12
C ASP A 647 -17.36 44.13 -17.60
N SER A 648 -16.14 44.53 -17.26
CA SER A 648 -15.46 44.47 -15.96
C SER A 648 -16.26 45.03 -14.78
N ASP A 649 -16.99 44.16 -14.07
CA ASP A 649 -17.16 44.17 -12.59
C ASP A 649 -18.07 43.03 -12.07
N GLN A 650 -18.58 42.16 -12.95
CA GLN A 650 -19.47 41.07 -12.57
C GLN A 650 -18.91 39.72 -13.00
N SER A 651 -18.60 38.88 -12.00
CA SER A 651 -18.28 37.46 -12.22
C SER A 651 -19.60 36.70 -12.42
N LEU A 652 -19.90 36.34 -13.66
CA LEU A 652 -21.17 35.73 -14.05
C LEU A 652 -21.13 34.19 -14.08
N LEU A 653 -22.26 33.63 -13.68
CA LEU A 653 -22.66 32.22 -13.67
C LEU A 653 -23.83 32.07 -14.65
N ILE A 654 -23.94 30.91 -15.30
CA ILE A 654 -24.71 30.57 -16.51
C ILE A 654 -26.13 30.03 -16.19
N THR A 655 -27.21 30.64 -16.73
CA THR A 655 -28.65 30.21 -16.73
C THR A 655 -29.24 29.76 -18.10
N PRO A 656 -30.09 28.72 -18.24
CA PRO A 656 -30.56 28.17 -19.55
C PRO A 656 -31.42 29.09 -20.46
N TRP A 657 -31.16 29.02 -21.77
CA TRP A 657 -31.87 29.70 -22.87
C TRP A 657 -33.00 28.79 -23.36
N ARG A 658 -34.19 29.38 -23.56
CA ARG A 658 -35.32 28.76 -24.24
C ARG A 658 -35.79 29.68 -25.36
N ASN A 659 -35.18 29.60 -26.56
CA ASN A 659 -35.91 29.81 -27.82
C ASN A 659 -35.12 29.31 -29.06
N PRO A 660 -35.54 28.24 -29.77
CA PRO A 660 -34.75 27.65 -30.86
C PRO A 660 -34.89 28.33 -32.24
N MET A 661 -35.66 29.42 -32.39
CA MET A 661 -36.24 29.77 -33.71
C MET A 661 -35.57 30.92 -34.49
N LYS A 662 -34.40 31.47 -34.11
CA LYS A 662 -33.89 32.69 -34.80
C LYS A 662 -32.46 32.74 -35.33
N ASN A 663 -31.52 31.82 -35.04
CA ASN A 663 -30.23 31.71 -35.77
C ASN A 663 -29.53 30.37 -35.45
N PRO A 664 -29.17 29.52 -36.42
CA PRO A 664 -28.35 28.35 -36.17
C PRO A 664 -26.88 28.74 -35.91
N ILE A 665 -26.24 28.07 -34.95
CA ILE A 665 -24.79 28.19 -34.68
C ILE A 665 -24.09 27.03 -35.39
N GLU A 666 -23.14 27.35 -36.26
CA GLU A 666 -22.31 26.36 -36.96
C GLU A 666 -20.93 26.25 -36.29
N CYS A 667 -20.54 25.04 -35.90
CA CYS A 667 -19.25 24.75 -35.25
C CYS A 667 -18.53 23.59 -35.95
N GLU A 668 -17.21 23.69 -36.06
CA GLU A 668 -16.34 22.60 -36.51
C GLU A 668 -15.33 22.27 -35.39
N ILE A 669 -15.30 21.02 -34.92
CA ILE A 669 -14.36 20.57 -33.89
C ILE A 669 -13.48 19.44 -34.42
N SER A 670 -12.17 19.66 -34.38
CA SER A 670 -11.14 18.71 -34.78
C SER A 670 -10.29 18.27 -33.58
N TRP A 671 -10.23 16.96 -33.36
CA TRP A 671 -9.45 16.32 -32.29
C TRP A 671 -8.12 15.79 -32.85
N TYR A 672 -7.02 16.03 -32.13
CA TYR A 672 -5.69 15.58 -32.51
C TYR A 672 -5.03 14.82 -31.34
N ASN A 673 -4.28 13.76 -31.65
CA ASN A 673 -3.66 12.91 -30.64
C ASN A 673 -2.46 13.63 -29.98
N PHE A 674 -2.43 13.68 -28.65
CA PHE A 674 -1.35 14.37 -27.92
C PHE A 674 -0.11 13.47 -27.84
N GLY A 675 0.98 13.85 -28.52
CA GLY A 675 2.30 13.20 -28.38
C GLY A 675 2.64 12.09 -29.39
N GLN A 676 1.85 11.86 -30.45
CA GLN A 676 2.23 10.96 -31.54
C GLN A 676 3.01 11.67 -32.67
N PRO A 677 3.93 10.97 -33.38
CA PRO A 677 4.77 11.59 -34.41
C PRO A 677 3.92 12.22 -35.52
N GLN A 678 4.22 13.48 -35.84
CA GLN A 678 3.57 14.22 -36.91
C GLN A 678 3.85 13.54 -38.25
N LYS A 679 2.79 13.14 -38.97
CA LYS A 679 2.94 12.67 -40.36
C LYS A 679 3.05 13.92 -41.23
N ASN A 680 4.22 14.15 -41.85
CA ASN A 680 4.53 15.34 -42.66
C ASN A 680 4.37 16.69 -41.92
N GLY A 681 4.76 16.76 -40.64
CA GLY A 681 4.70 18.02 -39.87
C GLY A 681 3.29 18.47 -39.46
N LYS A 682 2.26 17.67 -39.73
CA LYS A 682 0.87 17.97 -39.38
C LYS A 682 0.35 17.01 -38.29
N PRO A 683 -0.42 17.51 -37.31
CA PRO A 683 -0.98 16.67 -36.25
C PRO A 683 -1.97 15.65 -36.82
N VAL A 684 -1.96 14.42 -36.27
CA VAL A 684 -2.84 13.33 -36.73
C VAL A 684 -4.26 13.57 -36.20
N LEU A 685 -5.19 13.84 -37.12
CA LEU A 685 -6.61 14.00 -36.84
C LEU A 685 -7.20 12.67 -36.32
N VAL A 686 -7.72 12.69 -35.10
CA VAL A 686 -8.38 11.56 -34.44
C VAL A 686 -9.85 11.50 -34.86
N GLN A 687 -10.52 12.65 -34.88
CA GLN A 687 -11.93 12.78 -35.21
C GLN A 687 -12.21 14.22 -35.64
N ASN A 688 -12.96 14.43 -36.72
CA ASN A 688 -13.53 15.74 -37.06
C ASN A 688 -15.05 15.62 -37.01
N VAL A 689 -15.70 16.53 -36.29
CA VAL A 689 -17.15 16.53 -36.11
C VAL A 689 -17.69 17.82 -36.73
N PRO A 690 -18.16 17.79 -38.00
CA PRO A 690 -18.88 18.91 -38.59
C PRO A 690 -20.28 18.96 -37.97
N TYR A 691 -20.67 20.11 -37.40
CA TYR A 691 -21.95 20.25 -36.70
C TYR A 691 -22.93 21.12 -37.51
N ASN A 692 -23.89 20.45 -38.16
CA ASN A 692 -24.99 21.09 -38.90
C ASN A 692 -26.33 20.69 -38.23
N GLY A 693 -26.86 21.55 -37.37
CA GLY A 693 -28.23 21.48 -36.86
C GLY A 693 -28.58 20.33 -35.89
N SER A 694 -28.20 20.42 -34.61
CA SER A 694 -28.89 19.66 -33.55
C SER A 694 -29.03 20.41 -32.21
N GLN A 695 -29.75 19.79 -31.27
CA GLN A 695 -30.40 20.38 -30.10
C GLN A 695 -29.45 21.09 -29.13
N LEU A 696 -29.74 22.37 -28.89
CA LEU A 696 -29.25 23.15 -27.76
C LEU A 696 -29.70 22.49 -26.45
N LEU A 697 -28.77 21.90 -25.69
CA LEU A 697 -29.08 21.22 -24.43
C LEU A 697 -29.37 22.22 -23.30
N HIS A 698 -28.61 23.32 -23.29
CA HIS A 698 -28.66 24.35 -22.28
C HIS A 698 -27.93 25.59 -22.82
N ALA A 699 -28.40 26.80 -22.54
CA ALA A 699 -27.59 27.98 -22.81
C ALA A 699 -27.68 28.99 -21.67
N GLY A 700 -26.61 29.05 -20.88
CA GLY A 700 -26.33 30.07 -19.90
C GLY A 700 -26.46 31.52 -20.32
N SER A 701 -26.77 32.40 -19.37
CA SER A 701 -26.43 33.84 -19.38
C SER A 701 -25.03 34.16 -19.93
N ASN A 702 -24.04 33.29 -19.75
CA ASN A 702 -22.71 33.45 -20.34
C ASN A 702 -22.19 32.22 -21.07
N ALA A 703 -22.98 31.18 -21.38
CA ALA A 703 -22.45 30.07 -22.17
C ALA A 703 -23.43 29.21 -22.96
N ILE A 704 -23.00 28.71 -24.12
CA ILE A 704 -23.78 27.77 -24.93
C ILE A 704 -23.19 26.37 -24.79
N ALA A 705 -24.01 25.40 -24.37
CA ALA A 705 -23.64 23.99 -24.22
C ALA A 705 -24.12 23.17 -25.44
N ILE A 706 -23.18 22.53 -26.15
CA ILE A 706 -23.46 21.69 -27.33
C ILE A 706 -22.91 20.28 -27.07
N ASP A 707 -23.76 19.25 -27.17
CA ASP A 707 -23.28 17.87 -27.13
C ASP A 707 -22.57 17.48 -28.42
N ILE A 708 -21.36 16.95 -28.27
CA ILE A 708 -20.57 16.42 -29.37
C ILE A 708 -20.02 15.04 -29.05
N SER A 709 -19.88 14.18 -30.05
CA SER A 709 -19.22 12.89 -29.84
C SER A 709 -17.73 13.09 -29.53
N ALA A 710 -17.22 12.40 -28.50
CA ALA A 710 -15.82 12.49 -28.10
C ALA A 710 -15.01 11.20 -28.28
N PRO A 711 -13.68 11.33 -28.45
CA PRO A 711 -12.78 10.18 -28.44
C PRO A 711 -12.65 9.53 -27.05
N PRO A 712 -12.09 8.30 -26.94
CA PRO A 712 -11.89 7.60 -25.67
C PRO A 712 -11.11 8.43 -24.64
N PRO A 713 -11.16 8.09 -23.33
CA PRO A 713 -10.39 8.79 -22.30
C PRO A 713 -8.92 8.95 -22.69
N GLY A 714 -8.38 10.16 -22.55
CA GLY A 714 -7.07 10.50 -23.07
C GLY A 714 -6.84 12.00 -23.17
N LYS A 715 -5.63 12.37 -23.57
CA LYS A 715 -5.21 13.75 -23.77
C LYS A 715 -5.18 14.06 -25.26
N TYR A 716 -5.87 15.13 -25.63
CA TYR A 716 -6.05 15.54 -27.02
C TYR A 716 -5.70 17.01 -27.18
N ARG A 717 -5.16 17.38 -28.33
CA ARG A 717 -5.20 18.78 -28.76
C ARG A 717 -6.49 18.97 -29.54
N VAL A 718 -7.27 19.99 -29.20
CA VAL A 718 -8.59 20.25 -29.77
C VAL A 718 -8.56 21.61 -30.43
N LEU A 719 -9.08 21.65 -31.65
CA LEU A 719 -9.30 22.87 -32.40
C LEU A 719 -10.80 23.06 -32.58
N VAL A 720 -11.29 24.23 -32.18
CA VAL A 720 -12.70 24.60 -32.28
C VAL A 720 -12.81 25.82 -33.18
N ARG A 721 -13.54 25.69 -34.29
CA ARG A 721 -13.96 26.81 -35.14
C ARG A 721 -15.43 27.09 -34.89
N HIS A 722 -15.72 28.36 -34.66
CA HIS A 722 -17.06 28.86 -34.44
C HIS A 722 -17.42 29.83 -35.57
N HIS A 723 -18.52 29.57 -36.26
CA HIS A 723 -19.01 30.39 -37.36
C HIS A 723 -20.25 31.18 -36.91
N LEU A 724 -20.10 32.50 -36.79
CA LEU A 724 -21.21 33.45 -36.64
C LEU A 724 -21.54 34.05 -38.00
N ALA A 725 -22.78 34.52 -38.18
CA ALA A 725 -23.27 35.09 -39.44
C ALA A 725 -22.39 36.21 -40.06
N SER A 726 -21.47 36.81 -39.29
CA SER A 726 -20.55 37.85 -39.77
C SER A 726 -19.05 37.61 -39.48
N HIS A 727 -18.65 36.61 -38.69
CA HIS A 727 -17.23 36.36 -38.33
C HIS A 727 -16.97 34.90 -37.92
N SER A 728 -15.77 34.37 -38.19
CA SER A 728 -15.33 33.06 -37.70
C SER A 728 -14.17 33.19 -36.70
N THR A 729 -14.26 32.56 -35.53
CA THR A 729 -13.20 32.49 -34.53
C THR A 729 -12.66 31.07 -34.39
N THR A 730 -11.35 30.92 -34.28
CA THR A 730 -10.68 29.62 -34.05
C THR A 730 -9.97 29.65 -32.71
N LYS A 731 -10.21 28.63 -31.87
CA LYS A 731 -9.47 28.43 -30.62
C LYS A 731 -8.82 27.06 -30.59
N THR A 732 -7.64 26.99 -29.98
CA THR A 732 -6.86 25.78 -29.79
C THR A 732 -6.59 25.55 -28.32
N GLY A 733 -6.68 24.29 -27.88
CA GLY A 733 -6.32 23.95 -26.51
C GLY A 733 -6.07 22.47 -26.33
N ILE A 734 -5.63 22.13 -25.13
CA ILE A 734 -5.41 20.77 -24.68
C ILE A 734 -6.64 20.34 -23.90
N CYS A 735 -7.28 19.26 -24.34
CA CYS A 735 -8.43 18.64 -23.72
C CYS A 735 -8.04 17.28 -23.13
N GLU A 736 -8.21 17.10 -21.84
CA GLU A 736 -8.03 15.83 -21.13
C GLU A 736 -9.41 15.27 -20.79
N ILE A 737 -9.77 14.14 -21.40
CA ILE A 737 -11.03 13.43 -21.15
C ILE A 737 -10.74 12.31 -20.15
N TYR A 738 -11.41 12.34 -19.02
CA TYR A 738 -11.25 11.34 -17.97
C TYR A 738 -12.27 10.20 -18.13
N PRO A 739 -11.99 8.99 -17.61
CA PRO A 739 -12.87 7.81 -17.77
C PRO A 739 -14.27 7.93 -17.15
N HIS A 740 -14.47 8.88 -16.24
CA HIS A 740 -15.73 9.20 -15.57
C HIS A 740 -16.39 10.45 -16.17
N GLY A 741 -16.11 10.74 -17.46
CA GLY A 741 -16.76 11.82 -18.21
C GLY A 741 -16.32 13.24 -17.87
N PHE A 742 -15.53 13.45 -16.82
CA PHE A 742 -14.93 14.75 -16.54
C PHE A 742 -13.99 15.16 -17.68
N VAL A 743 -14.02 16.42 -18.09
CA VAL A 743 -13.15 16.93 -19.14
C VAL A 743 -12.46 18.21 -18.69
N ARG A 744 -11.14 18.25 -18.83
CA ARG A 744 -10.32 19.43 -18.54
C ARG A 744 -9.82 20.03 -19.84
N PHE A 745 -10.27 21.24 -20.13
CA PHE A 745 -9.74 22.02 -21.24
C PHE A 745 -8.78 23.10 -20.73
N ARG A 746 -7.60 23.20 -21.35
CA ARG A 746 -6.66 24.29 -21.17
C ARG A 746 -6.39 24.92 -22.52
N GLU A 747 -6.78 26.17 -22.68
CA GLU A 747 -6.49 26.94 -23.89
C GLU A 747 -4.97 27.09 -24.07
N GLU A 748 -4.49 26.87 -25.30
CA GLU A 748 -3.12 27.18 -25.69
C GLU A 748 -3.09 28.66 -26.14
N PRO A 749 -2.06 29.43 -25.77
CA PRO A 749 -1.97 30.86 -26.06
C PRO A 749 -1.88 31.19 -27.55
#